data_AF-A0A7C1NKA4-F1
#
_entry.id   AF-A0A7C1NKA4-F1
#
_cell.length_a   1.000
_cell.length_b   1.000
_cell.length_c   1.000
_cell.angle_alpha   90.00
_cell.angle_beta   90.00
_cell.angle_gamma   90.00
#
_symmetry.space_group_name_H-M   'P 1'
#
loop_
_entity.id
_entity.type
_entity.pdbx_description
1 polymer ?
#
loop_
_entity_poly.entity_id
_entity_poly.type
_entity_poly.pdbx_seq_one_letter_code
_entity_poly.pdbx_strand_id
1 'polypeptide(L)'
;MAKRKLRILLAWGEANFTKKLKMFLEERGHPVAILRNGAPPKARYDIIVQLGRDPADLAEGTRDLLKKTKTDKARFFLIHFRTDKRLYNESVKFAKSLASDFEQKHGTSTTILNLSRIYGPGVEEEYSGALAHLIREFSEEDFLTLYGEGKDSDYYLYINDVLEAVAQAIENLKPADTYAVSSQVAITSEAIAKLLFELGGGRHEIRFHRGLTSVKEGKAVEGELLPNFTPKTPFRDGIMMILKTHEKPKTKKSKAKKLPKLRAPLIKIKIKPKKPTKKEALVLGALLVILAPILYLGGHGAFAAYNLSKTLNALKSFDLATVQTASAKAASSLGKIEKIFPPAEAVKELSSAASEVAGAASAAEDMLANLSRSFKGETFQPQSEEDFDQLTRALKTAEEKETLAWLNLNQLGKPWKGLLTPVTERLKEGIRATRLATTLSKKAWELLGYRGEKNYLVLFQNSAEARAGGGFLGSLARLKLKDGGIESLEFFDSYQFDSAKKISAHPAFAHFRRVSNHPLREGNVWASFPESAKNIANIFESAQDEEIEGILGMTLTFAKEILGTTGEISLPEFERTINAGNLFETTTQEVEQDFFPGTTKKKRFIQALGEALIDKLFSLGKESYAGIAQAKWKSLKEKNLLVYFKNGELAQEFYNTSFDGHIISTQGDYLYVLDTSYATKINEVWLNRSVDYEVKNVNRNGALEATTTITWEHTGT
;
A
#
# COMPACT_ATOMS: atom_id res chain seq x y z
N MET A 1 -64.44 11.62 -6.65
CA MET A 1 -64.10 11.76 -5.23
C MET A 1 -62.84 12.61 -5.12
N ALA A 2 -62.87 13.72 -4.40
CA ALA A 2 -61.68 14.57 -4.23
C ALA A 2 -60.61 13.80 -3.42
N LYS A 3 -59.41 13.59 -3.99
CA LYS A 3 -58.29 12.99 -3.26
C LYS A 3 -58.00 13.83 -2.01
N ARG A 4 -57.90 13.19 -0.84
CA ARG A 4 -57.61 13.85 0.45
C ARG A 4 -56.25 14.54 0.36
N LYS A 5 -56.19 15.85 0.66
CA LYS A 5 -54.94 16.61 0.72
C LYS A 5 -54.14 16.25 1.98
N LEU A 6 -53.07 15.49 1.81
CA LEU A 6 -52.09 15.17 2.86
C LEU A 6 -51.05 16.29 3.02
N ARG A 7 -50.78 16.75 4.25
CA ARG A 7 -49.65 17.62 4.57
C ARG A 7 -48.39 16.79 4.75
N ILE A 8 -47.36 17.08 3.97
CA ILE A 8 -46.14 16.26 3.89
C ILE A 8 -44.93 17.07 4.38
N LEU A 9 -44.11 16.46 5.23
CA LEU A 9 -42.80 16.97 5.61
C LEU A 9 -41.71 16.12 4.95
N LEU A 10 -40.83 16.73 4.15
CA LEU A 10 -39.62 16.11 3.62
C LEU A 10 -38.41 16.60 4.43
N ALA A 11 -37.67 15.71 5.07
CA ALA A 11 -36.59 16.06 5.99
C ALA A 11 -35.22 15.56 5.52
N TRP A 12 -34.21 16.45 5.62
CA TRP A 12 -32.78 16.20 5.43
C TRP A 12 -32.35 15.57 4.10
N GLY A 13 -33.18 15.69 3.07
CA GLY A 13 -32.89 15.16 1.74
C GLY A 13 -31.95 16.02 0.91
N GLU A 14 -31.34 15.38 -0.09
CA GLU A 14 -30.55 16.05 -1.13
C GLU A 14 -31.40 17.13 -1.83
N ALA A 15 -30.79 18.29 -2.09
CA ALA A 15 -31.50 19.51 -2.47
C ALA A 15 -32.30 19.36 -3.78
N ASN A 16 -31.72 18.74 -4.81
CA ASN A 16 -32.34 18.56 -6.11
C ASN A 16 -33.46 17.53 -6.09
N PHE A 17 -33.21 16.34 -5.52
CA PHE A 17 -34.21 15.29 -5.35
C PHE A 17 -35.40 15.80 -4.53
N THR A 18 -35.13 16.41 -3.37
CA THR A 18 -36.18 16.91 -2.46
C THR A 18 -36.98 18.03 -3.12
N LYS A 19 -36.34 18.92 -3.88
CA LYS A 19 -37.03 19.98 -4.62
C LYS A 19 -37.94 19.39 -5.71
N LYS A 20 -37.46 18.41 -6.47
CA LYS A 20 -38.27 17.75 -7.50
C LYS A 20 -39.44 16.98 -6.90
N LEU A 21 -39.21 16.24 -5.81
CA LEU A 21 -40.26 15.52 -5.10
C LEU A 21 -41.32 16.47 -4.52
N LYS A 22 -40.89 17.61 -3.96
CA LYS A 22 -41.80 18.67 -3.52
C LYS A 22 -42.69 19.15 -4.67
N MET A 23 -42.10 19.56 -5.78
CA MET A 23 -42.85 20.04 -6.95
C MET A 23 -43.85 18.98 -7.42
N PHE A 24 -43.40 17.73 -7.52
CA PHE A 24 -44.22 16.62 -7.98
C PHE A 24 -45.42 16.31 -7.07
N LEU A 25 -45.25 16.37 -5.75
CA LEU A 25 -46.32 16.18 -4.77
C LEU A 25 -47.28 17.38 -4.72
N GLU A 26 -46.77 18.61 -4.88
CA GLU A 26 -47.57 19.84 -4.94
C GLU A 26 -48.46 19.86 -6.19
N GLU A 27 -47.96 19.44 -7.35
CA GLU A 27 -48.74 19.26 -8.59
C GLU A 27 -49.91 18.28 -8.41
N ARG A 28 -49.75 17.29 -7.53
CA ARG A 28 -50.79 16.31 -7.17
C ARG A 28 -51.74 16.82 -6.07
N GLY A 29 -51.57 18.06 -5.62
CA GLY A 29 -52.46 18.74 -4.68
C GLY A 29 -52.08 18.60 -3.20
N HIS A 30 -50.88 18.08 -2.90
CA HIS A 30 -50.38 17.90 -1.54
C HIS A 30 -49.49 19.07 -1.09
N PRO A 31 -49.81 19.78 -0.01
CA PRO A 31 -48.91 20.80 0.55
C PRO A 31 -47.66 20.14 1.17
N VAL A 32 -46.47 20.59 0.75
CA VAL A 32 -45.18 20.02 1.16
C VAL A 32 -44.27 21.05 1.83
N ALA A 33 -43.73 20.72 3.00
CA ALA A 33 -42.67 21.46 3.68
C ALA A 33 -41.32 20.72 3.58
N ILE A 34 -40.22 21.47 3.53
CA ILE A 34 -38.85 20.91 3.56
C ILE A 34 -38.15 21.33 4.84
N LEU A 35 -37.64 20.35 5.60
CA LEU A 35 -36.71 20.56 6.71
C LEU A 35 -35.30 20.26 6.22
N ARG A 36 -34.43 21.27 6.12
CA ARG A 36 -33.06 21.08 5.63
C ARG A 36 -32.07 20.69 6.73
N ASN A 37 -32.29 21.16 7.95
CA ASN A 37 -31.46 20.92 9.13
C ASN A 37 -32.25 21.29 10.40
N GLY A 38 -31.76 20.83 11.56
CA GLY A 38 -32.34 21.18 12.85
C GLY A 38 -33.64 20.42 13.19
N ALA A 39 -34.30 20.86 14.27
CA ALA A 39 -35.43 20.15 14.85
C ALA A 39 -36.71 20.21 14.00
N PRO A 40 -37.60 19.19 14.06
CA PRO A 40 -38.85 19.17 13.29
C PRO A 40 -39.77 20.37 13.59
N PRO A 41 -40.44 20.95 12.57
CA PRO A 41 -41.32 22.11 12.77
C PRO A 41 -42.51 21.82 13.70
N LYS A 42 -43.03 22.86 14.37
CA LYS A 42 -44.20 22.74 15.26
C LYS A 42 -45.51 22.41 14.53
N ALA A 43 -45.62 22.75 13.24
CA ALA A 43 -46.82 22.46 12.43
C ALA A 43 -47.14 20.95 12.40
N ARG A 44 -48.42 20.59 12.24
CA ARG A 44 -48.84 19.18 12.12
C ARG A 44 -48.79 18.69 10.69
N TYR A 45 -48.29 17.47 10.49
CA TYR A 45 -48.18 16.78 9.20
C TYR A 45 -48.94 15.46 9.21
N ASP A 46 -49.47 15.05 8.05
CA ASP A 46 -50.10 13.75 7.86
C ASP A 46 -49.04 12.69 7.50
N ILE A 47 -47.97 13.11 6.81
CA ILE A 47 -46.86 12.26 6.33
C ILE A 47 -45.53 12.93 6.66
N ILE A 48 -44.59 12.15 7.19
CA ILE A 48 -43.22 12.58 7.47
C ILE A 48 -42.26 11.65 6.74
N VAL A 49 -41.43 12.22 5.87
CA VAL A 49 -40.47 11.50 5.02
C VAL A 49 -39.05 11.85 5.44
N GLN A 50 -38.31 10.85 5.90
CA GLN A 50 -36.87 10.92 6.15
C GLN A 50 -36.11 10.64 4.85
N LEU A 51 -35.33 11.62 4.41
CA LEU A 51 -34.50 11.58 3.20
C LEU A 51 -33.00 11.78 3.52
N GLY A 52 -32.62 11.75 4.80
CA GLY A 52 -31.27 12.02 5.31
C GLY A 52 -30.16 11.39 4.47
N ARG A 53 -29.20 12.22 4.02
CA ARG A 53 -27.98 11.79 3.32
C ARG A 53 -26.75 11.72 4.23
N ASP A 54 -26.73 12.53 5.27
CA ASP A 54 -25.65 12.54 6.25
C ASP A 54 -25.88 11.42 7.28
N PRO A 55 -24.84 10.60 7.59
CA PRO A 55 -24.92 9.57 8.62
C PRO A 55 -25.46 10.07 9.97
N ALA A 56 -25.08 11.28 10.40
CA ALA A 56 -25.55 11.85 11.67
C ALA A 56 -27.02 12.27 11.58
N ASP A 57 -27.45 12.91 10.48
CA ASP A 57 -28.86 13.23 10.23
C ASP A 57 -29.75 11.98 10.19
N LEU A 58 -29.24 10.87 9.64
CA LEU A 58 -29.94 9.59 9.67
C LEU A 58 -30.01 8.98 11.06
N ALA A 59 -28.93 9.00 11.83
CA ALA A 59 -28.90 8.38 13.15
C ALA A 59 -29.70 9.18 14.19
N GLU A 60 -29.35 10.45 14.39
CA GLU A 60 -29.99 11.30 15.39
C GLU A 60 -31.35 11.81 14.91
N GLY A 61 -31.40 12.25 13.66
CA GLY A 61 -32.58 12.87 13.10
C GLY A 61 -33.76 11.91 12.96
N THR A 62 -33.53 10.64 12.61
CA THR A 62 -34.62 9.65 12.51
C THR A 62 -35.37 9.50 13.83
N ARG A 63 -34.66 9.55 14.97
CA ARG A 63 -35.28 9.52 16.30
C ARG A 63 -36.23 10.70 16.52
N ASP A 64 -35.82 11.89 16.10
CA ASP A 64 -36.61 13.11 16.30
C ASP A 64 -37.81 13.18 15.36
N LEU A 65 -37.66 12.71 14.12
CA LEU A 65 -38.80 12.55 13.20
C LEU A 65 -39.79 11.51 13.70
N LEU A 66 -39.35 10.36 14.24
CA LEU A 66 -40.26 9.34 14.80
C LEU A 66 -41.07 9.89 15.99
N LYS A 67 -40.44 10.64 16.90
CA LYS A 67 -41.15 11.36 17.98
C LYS A 67 -42.19 12.33 17.43
N LYS A 68 -41.84 13.05 16.37
CA LYS A 68 -42.75 13.98 15.69
C LYS A 68 -43.91 13.23 15.02
N THR A 69 -43.64 12.10 14.36
CA THR A 69 -44.66 11.23 13.76
C THR A 69 -45.69 10.78 14.79
N LYS A 70 -45.24 10.33 15.96
CA LYS A 70 -46.13 9.98 17.08
C LYS A 70 -46.98 11.16 17.55
N THR A 71 -46.36 12.33 17.71
CA THR A 71 -47.04 13.55 18.16
C THR A 71 -48.13 14.00 17.18
N ASP A 72 -47.85 13.90 15.89
CA ASP A 72 -48.76 14.32 14.83
C ASP A 72 -49.79 13.25 14.46
N LYS A 73 -49.60 12.01 14.91
CA LYS A 73 -50.29 10.81 14.42
C LYS A 73 -50.13 10.65 12.91
N ALA A 74 -48.93 10.96 12.41
CA ALA A 74 -48.57 10.88 11.01
C ALA A 74 -48.16 9.46 10.60
N ARG A 75 -47.98 9.23 9.30
CA ARG A 75 -47.24 8.07 8.79
C ARG A 75 -45.79 8.44 8.54
N PHE A 76 -44.88 7.55 8.92
CA PHE A 76 -43.44 7.75 8.72
C PHE A 76 -42.97 6.98 7.49
N PHE A 77 -42.23 7.66 6.61
CA PHE A 77 -41.54 7.05 5.48
C PHE A 77 -40.04 7.23 5.64
N LEU A 78 -39.29 6.14 5.50
CA LEU A 78 -37.83 6.17 5.40
C LEU A 78 -37.45 5.81 3.97
N ILE A 79 -36.86 6.76 3.23
CA ILE A 79 -36.38 6.49 1.87
C ILE A 79 -34.87 6.26 1.93
N HIS A 80 -34.48 5.08 1.47
CA HIS A 80 -33.09 4.65 1.42
C HIS A 80 -32.57 4.72 -0.01
N PHE A 81 -31.52 5.50 -0.22
CA PHE A 81 -30.82 5.58 -1.49
C PHE A 81 -29.74 4.51 -1.59
N ARG A 82 -29.68 3.78 -2.71
CA ARG A 82 -28.62 2.79 -2.93
C ARG A 82 -27.29 3.49 -3.25
N THR A 83 -26.31 3.35 -2.36
CA THR A 83 -24.96 3.95 -2.51
C THR A 83 -23.84 2.97 -2.15
N ASP A 84 -22.61 3.31 -2.53
CA ASP A 84 -21.41 2.54 -2.16
C ASP A 84 -20.76 3.04 -0.84
N LYS A 85 -21.33 4.07 -0.20
CA LYS A 85 -20.81 4.66 1.03
C LYS A 85 -21.13 3.77 2.23
N ARG A 86 -20.12 3.08 2.77
CA ARG A 86 -20.27 2.14 3.89
C ARG A 86 -20.93 2.80 5.12
N LEU A 87 -20.48 3.98 5.53
CA LEU A 87 -21.00 4.66 6.72
C LEU A 87 -22.48 5.07 6.58
N TYR A 88 -22.88 5.52 5.39
CA TYR A 88 -24.29 5.80 5.08
C TYR A 88 -25.14 4.53 5.18
N ASN A 89 -24.69 3.44 4.56
CA ASN A 89 -25.42 2.16 4.57
C ASN A 89 -25.59 1.59 5.99
N GLU A 90 -24.57 1.71 6.87
CA GLU A 90 -24.71 1.33 8.28
C GLU A 90 -25.68 2.24 9.05
N SER A 91 -25.69 3.54 8.76
CA SER A 91 -26.61 4.50 9.39
C SER A 91 -28.05 4.26 8.96
N VAL A 92 -28.29 3.87 7.71
CA VAL A 92 -29.62 3.45 7.25
C VAL A 92 -30.07 2.18 7.97
N LYS A 93 -29.20 1.16 8.12
CA LYS A 93 -29.56 -0.05 8.89
C LYS A 93 -30.01 0.32 10.31
N PHE A 94 -29.26 1.19 10.98
CA PHE A 94 -29.63 1.70 12.29
C PHE A 94 -30.99 2.44 12.27
N ALA A 95 -31.21 3.33 11.30
CA ALA A 95 -32.48 4.05 11.14
C ALA A 95 -33.68 3.10 10.89
N LYS A 96 -33.49 2.04 10.09
CA LYS A 96 -34.50 0.99 9.86
C LYS A 96 -34.82 0.25 11.16
N SER A 97 -33.81 -0.19 11.90
CA SER A 97 -33.99 -0.86 13.19
C SER A 97 -34.71 0.05 14.20
N LEU A 98 -34.35 1.33 14.24
CA LEU A 98 -34.98 2.32 15.10
C LEU A 98 -36.46 2.55 14.73
N ALA A 99 -36.78 2.65 13.43
CA ALA A 99 -38.16 2.78 12.97
C ALA A 99 -39.00 1.55 13.33
N SER A 100 -38.46 0.35 13.13
CA SER A 100 -39.13 -0.91 13.49
C SER A 100 -39.38 -1.04 15.00
N ASP A 101 -38.38 -0.74 15.83
CA ASP A 101 -38.53 -0.73 17.30
C ASP A 101 -39.58 0.30 17.75
N PHE A 102 -39.61 1.47 17.12
CA PHE A 102 -40.56 2.53 17.43
C PHE A 102 -41.99 2.16 17.01
N GLU A 103 -42.18 1.50 15.86
CA GLU A 103 -43.47 0.97 15.42
C GLU A 103 -44.00 -0.07 16.42
N GLN A 104 -43.16 -1.02 16.85
CA GLN A 104 -43.53 -2.03 17.85
C GLN A 104 -43.93 -1.40 19.19
N LYS A 105 -43.21 -0.37 19.65
CA LYS A 105 -43.45 0.27 20.95
C LYS A 105 -44.62 1.26 20.96
N HIS A 106 -44.93 1.88 19.83
CA HIS A 106 -45.84 3.02 19.79
C HIS A 106 -46.96 2.91 18.75
N GLY A 107 -47.04 1.80 18.00
CA GLY A 107 -48.07 1.57 16.98
C GLY A 107 -48.06 2.60 15.86
N THR A 108 -46.89 3.22 15.61
CA THR A 108 -46.74 4.25 14.58
C THR A 108 -46.56 3.56 13.23
N SER A 109 -47.38 3.91 12.23
CA SER A 109 -47.22 3.36 10.87
C SER A 109 -45.89 3.81 10.28
N THR A 110 -44.99 2.85 10.06
CA THR A 110 -43.75 3.09 9.31
C THR A 110 -43.81 2.41 7.95
N THR A 111 -43.07 2.96 6.98
CA THR A 111 -42.93 2.38 5.65
C THR A 111 -41.54 2.69 5.14
N ILE A 112 -40.79 1.66 4.76
CA ILE A 112 -39.41 1.81 4.29
C ILE A 112 -39.42 1.62 2.77
N LEU A 113 -38.89 2.60 2.02
CA LEU A 113 -38.73 2.52 0.56
C LEU A 113 -37.24 2.38 0.26
N ASN A 114 -36.81 1.19 -0.14
CA ASN A 114 -35.47 0.97 -0.66
C ASN A 114 -35.46 1.28 -2.15
N LEU A 115 -34.72 2.30 -2.55
CA LEU A 115 -34.57 2.66 -3.95
C LEU A 115 -33.46 1.83 -4.60
N SER A 116 -33.61 1.52 -5.88
CA SER A 116 -32.49 1.08 -6.73
C SER A 116 -31.51 2.24 -7.00
N ARG A 117 -30.47 2.03 -7.82
CA ARG A 117 -29.68 3.17 -8.32
C ARG A 117 -30.62 4.12 -9.05
N ILE A 118 -30.46 5.41 -8.80
CA ILE A 118 -31.26 6.45 -9.45
C ILE A 118 -30.37 7.25 -10.39
N TYR A 119 -30.93 7.64 -11.53
CA TYR A 119 -30.20 8.42 -12.53
C TYR A 119 -31.14 9.39 -13.26
N GLY A 120 -30.57 10.46 -13.80
CA GLY A 120 -31.30 11.48 -14.55
C GLY A 120 -30.68 12.87 -14.35
N PRO A 121 -31.15 13.89 -15.08
CA PRO A 121 -30.59 15.23 -15.00
C PRO A 121 -30.62 15.78 -13.57
N GLY A 122 -29.48 16.19 -13.02
CA GLY A 122 -29.37 16.78 -11.67
C GLY A 122 -29.49 15.78 -10.51
N VAL A 123 -29.38 14.48 -10.77
CA VAL A 123 -29.15 13.46 -9.72
C VAL A 123 -27.66 13.46 -9.37
N GLU A 124 -27.31 13.43 -8.09
CA GLU A 124 -25.90 13.34 -7.66
C GLU A 124 -25.26 12.01 -8.09
N GLU A 125 -23.99 12.05 -8.49
CA GLU A 125 -23.26 10.90 -9.04
C GLU A 125 -23.24 9.69 -8.08
N GLU A 126 -23.23 9.94 -6.78
CA GLU A 126 -23.19 8.91 -5.73
C GLU A 126 -24.38 7.93 -5.77
N TYR A 127 -25.54 8.37 -6.27
CA TYR A 127 -26.73 7.54 -6.39
C TYR A 127 -26.81 6.73 -7.69
N SER A 128 -25.95 7.07 -8.65
CA SER A 128 -25.88 6.45 -9.98
C SER A 128 -24.76 5.41 -10.11
N GLY A 129 -23.86 5.27 -9.13
CA GLY A 129 -22.84 4.22 -9.14
C GLY A 129 -21.98 4.22 -10.42
N ALA A 130 -21.78 3.05 -11.03
CA ALA A 130 -20.98 2.91 -12.26
C ALA A 130 -21.50 3.76 -13.44
N LEU A 131 -22.81 4.00 -13.52
CA LEU A 131 -23.41 4.82 -14.58
C LEU A 131 -22.91 6.27 -14.55
N ALA A 132 -22.76 6.88 -13.37
CA ALA A 132 -22.26 8.24 -13.26
C ALA A 132 -20.83 8.37 -13.77
N HIS A 133 -19.97 7.43 -13.36
CA HIS A 133 -18.59 7.36 -13.82
C HIS A 133 -18.50 7.30 -15.35
N LEU A 134 -19.26 6.41 -15.97
CA LEU A 134 -19.27 6.22 -17.42
C LEU A 134 -19.86 7.42 -18.18
N ILE A 135 -20.90 8.08 -17.66
CA ILE A 135 -21.46 9.30 -18.28
C ILE A 135 -20.46 10.47 -18.21
N ARG A 136 -19.73 10.59 -17.10
CA ARG A 136 -18.70 11.62 -16.94
C ARG A 136 -17.55 11.38 -17.93
N GLU A 137 -17.00 10.18 -17.99
CA GLU A 137 -15.98 9.81 -18.97
C GLU A 137 -16.45 9.98 -20.42
N PHE A 138 -17.69 9.62 -20.73
CA PHE A 138 -18.28 9.87 -22.05
C PHE A 138 -18.30 11.36 -22.45
N SER A 139 -18.38 12.25 -21.46
CA SER A 139 -18.48 13.69 -21.68
C SER A 139 -17.11 14.37 -21.71
N GLU A 140 -16.13 13.86 -20.95
CA GLU A 140 -14.85 14.51 -20.67
C GLU A 140 -13.65 13.84 -21.37
N GLU A 141 -13.72 12.54 -21.63
CA GLU A 141 -12.59 11.70 -22.06
C GLU A 141 -12.86 11.04 -23.42
N ASP A 142 -11.83 10.44 -24.01
CA ASP A 142 -11.94 9.66 -25.25
C ASP A 142 -12.12 8.14 -25.00
N PHE A 143 -12.42 7.73 -23.76
CA PHE A 143 -12.57 6.33 -23.37
C PHE A 143 -13.64 6.13 -22.30
N LEU A 144 -14.13 4.89 -22.16
CA LEU A 144 -15.08 4.46 -21.13
C LEU A 144 -14.46 3.31 -20.33
N THR A 145 -14.29 3.49 -19.05
CA THR A 145 -13.60 2.56 -18.16
C THR A 145 -14.59 1.62 -17.47
N LEU A 146 -14.44 0.32 -17.70
CA LEU A 146 -15.17 -0.75 -17.04
C LEU A 146 -14.25 -1.49 -16.07
N TYR A 147 -14.52 -1.42 -14.77
CA TYR A 147 -13.79 -2.22 -13.79
C TYR A 147 -14.25 -3.70 -13.86
N GLY A 148 -13.33 -4.64 -13.71
CA GLY A 148 -13.61 -6.07 -13.90
C GLY A 148 -13.91 -6.44 -15.35
N GLU A 149 -14.75 -7.45 -15.54
CA GLU A 149 -15.23 -7.86 -16.87
C GLU A 149 -16.41 -7.01 -17.37
N GLY A 150 -16.82 -5.97 -16.64
CA GLY A 150 -18.05 -5.21 -16.91
C GLY A 150 -19.34 -6.03 -16.71
N LYS A 151 -19.23 -7.20 -16.07
CA LYS A 151 -20.34 -8.12 -15.74
C LYS A 151 -21.06 -7.76 -14.46
N ASP A 152 -20.49 -6.87 -13.64
CA ASP A 152 -21.19 -6.24 -12.54
C ASP A 152 -22.45 -5.57 -13.08
N SER A 153 -23.55 -5.79 -12.37
CA SER A 153 -24.87 -5.30 -12.76
C SER A 153 -25.53 -4.61 -11.58
N ASP A 154 -26.31 -3.58 -11.88
CA ASP A 154 -27.16 -2.94 -10.88
C ASP A 154 -28.53 -2.61 -11.51
N TYR A 155 -29.49 -2.29 -10.66
CA TYR A 155 -30.83 -1.90 -11.07
C TYR A 155 -30.91 -0.38 -11.11
N TYR A 156 -31.29 0.17 -12.26
CA TYR A 156 -31.31 1.61 -12.51
C TYR A 156 -32.75 2.07 -12.77
N LEU A 157 -33.16 3.10 -12.05
CA LEU A 157 -34.47 3.71 -12.20
C LEU A 157 -34.34 5.20 -12.50
N TYR A 158 -35.05 5.66 -13.52
CA TYR A 158 -35.00 7.06 -13.91
C TYR A 158 -35.69 7.93 -12.86
N ILE A 159 -35.12 9.10 -12.57
CA ILE A 159 -35.57 9.98 -11.50
C ILE A 159 -37.08 10.26 -11.52
N ASN A 160 -37.69 10.50 -12.68
CA ASN A 160 -39.13 10.78 -12.74
C ASN A 160 -39.99 9.57 -12.36
N ASP A 161 -39.54 8.35 -12.66
CA ASP A 161 -40.22 7.12 -12.25
C ASP A 161 -40.10 6.91 -10.73
N VAL A 162 -38.97 7.30 -10.12
CA VAL A 162 -38.79 7.29 -8.66
C VAL A 162 -39.77 8.26 -7.99
N LEU A 163 -39.95 9.46 -8.55
CA LEU A 163 -40.89 10.46 -8.01
C LEU A 163 -42.34 9.96 -8.05
N GLU A 164 -42.75 9.32 -9.15
CA GLU A 164 -44.07 8.69 -9.26
C GLU A 164 -44.21 7.55 -8.25
N ALA A 165 -43.21 6.68 -8.10
CA ALA A 165 -43.22 5.59 -7.13
C ALA A 165 -43.38 6.09 -5.69
N VAL A 166 -42.63 7.11 -5.30
CA VAL A 166 -42.71 7.71 -3.95
C VAL A 166 -44.05 8.39 -3.73
N ALA A 167 -44.58 9.11 -4.73
CA ALA A 167 -45.91 9.71 -4.63
C ALA A 167 -47.03 8.64 -4.52
N GLN A 168 -46.96 7.58 -5.33
CA GLN A 168 -47.87 6.44 -5.26
C GLN A 168 -47.79 5.74 -3.90
N ALA A 169 -46.59 5.59 -3.35
CA ALA A 169 -46.36 5.02 -2.04
C ALA A 169 -47.02 5.84 -0.93
N ILE A 170 -46.83 7.17 -0.96
CA ILE A 170 -47.43 8.09 0.01
C ILE A 170 -48.97 8.09 -0.08
N GLU A 171 -49.52 8.05 -1.29
CA GLU A 171 -50.98 8.12 -1.52
C GLU A 171 -51.71 6.82 -1.19
N ASN A 172 -51.14 5.66 -1.58
CA ASN A 172 -51.92 4.44 -1.75
C ASN A 172 -51.45 3.25 -0.93
N LEU A 173 -50.21 3.27 -0.39
CA LEU A 173 -49.74 2.13 0.40
C LEU A 173 -50.44 2.08 1.75
N LYS A 174 -50.74 0.86 2.18
CA LYS A 174 -51.03 0.55 3.58
C LYS A 174 -49.71 0.57 4.37
N PRO A 175 -49.76 0.77 5.70
CA PRO A 175 -48.59 0.56 6.57
C PRO A 175 -47.99 -0.83 6.33
N ALA A 176 -46.69 -0.90 6.05
CA ALA A 176 -45.95 -2.15 5.83
C ALA A 176 -44.45 -1.92 6.02
N ASP A 177 -43.73 -2.99 6.37
CA ASP A 177 -42.36 -2.88 6.87
C ASP A 177 -41.35 -2.37 5.81
N THR A 178 -41.34 -2.92 4.58
CA THR A 178 -40.32 -2.52 3.56
C THR A 178 -40.74 -2.86 2.12
N TYR A 179 -40.64 -1.87 1.21
CA TYR A 179 -40.83 -2.04 -0.24
C TYR A 179 -39.56 -1.69 -1.04
N ALA A 180 -39.34 -2.44 -2.12
CA ALA A 180 -38.33 -2.18 -3.13
C ALA A 180 -38.91 -1.35 -4.28
N VAL A 181 -38.28 -0.21 -4.58
CA VAL A 181 -38.58 0.66 -5.72
C VAL A 181 -37.44 0.51 -6.73
N SER A 182 -37.61 -0.40 -7.68
CA SER A 182 -36.55 -0.85 -8.58
C SER A 182 -37.07 -1.16 -9.99
N SER A 183 -36.17 -1.14 -10.98
CA SER A 183 -36.40 -1.85 -12.24
C SER A 183 -36.39 -3.37 -11.98
N GLN A 184 -37.06 -4.15 -12.84
CA GLN A 184 -37.00 -5.62 -12.81
C GLN A 184 -35.79 -6.18 -13.55
N VAL A 185 -35.14 -5.34 -14.36
CA VAL A 185 -34.00 -5.72 -15.20
C VAL A 185 -32.75 -5.09 -14.64
N ALA A 186 -31.77 -5.92 -14.30
CA ALA A 186 -30.42 -5.49 -13.97
C ALA A 186 -29.66 -5.13 -15.24
N ILE A 187 -28.87 -4.06 -15.19
CA ILE A 187 -28.08 -3.57 -16.31
C ILE A 187 -26.61 -3.68 -15.95
N THR A 188 -25.85 -4.36 -16.81
CA THR A 188 -24.41 -4.52 -16.60
C THR A 188 -23.65 -3.25 -16.95
N SER A 189 -22.53 -3.02 -16.28
CA SER A 189 -21.64 -1.90 -16.63
C SER A 189 -21.19 -1.98 -18.09
N GLU A 190 -20.96 -3.19 -18.63
CA GLU A 190 -20.70 -3.40 -20.05
C GLU A 190 -21.85 -2.93 -20.95
N ALA A 191 -23.11 -3.22 -20.60
CA ALA A 191 -24.25 -2.76 -21.37
C ALA A 191 -24.36 -1.23 -21.37
N ILE A 192 -24.04 -0.58 -20.25
CA ILE A 192 -24.00 0.87 -20.13
C ILE A 192 -22.92 1.46 -21.05
N ALA A 193 -21.69 0.93 -20.99
CA ALA A 193 -20.59 1.43 -21.81
C ALA A 193 -20.83 1.20 -23.30
N LYS A 194 -21.40 0.06 -23.71
CA LYS A 194 -21.78 -0.19 -25.11
C LYS A 194 -22.85 0.79 -25.59
N LEU A 195 -23.86 1.06 -24.76
CA LEU A 195 -24.88 2.04 -25.08
C LEU A 195 -24.28 3.44 -25.26
N LEU A 196 -23.41 3.87 -24.35
CA LEU A 196 -22.72 5.16 -24.46
C LEU A 196 -21.80 5.19 -25.69
N PHE A 197 -21.05 4.13 -25.96
CA PHE A 197 -20.25 3.99 -27.19
C PHE A 197 -21.08 4.19 -28.46
N GLU A 198 -22.23 3.53 -28.56
CA GLU A 198 -23.17 3.69 -29.67
C GLU A 198 -23.71 5.13 -29.77
N LEU A 199 -24.15 5.71 -28.65
CA LEU A 199 -24.64 7.10 -28.61
C LEU A 199 -23.56 8.13 -28.98
N GLY A 200 -22.29 7.82 -28.72
CA GLY A 200 -21.14 8.64 -29.11
C GLY A 200 -20.62 8.43 -30.53
N GLY A 201 -21.27 7.60 -31.34
CA GLY A 201 -20.83 7.30 -32.71
C GLY A 201 -19.54 6.49 -32.77
N GLY A 202 -19.22 5.73 -31.72
CA GLY A 202 -18.04 4.86 -31.64
C GLY A 202 -16.72 5.57 -31.34
N ARG A 203 -16.76 6.84 -30.91
CA ARG A 203 -15.55 7.64 -30.64
C ARG A 203 -14.80 7.28 -29.35
N HIS A 204 -15.45 6.62 -28.40
CA HIS A 204 -14.85 6.29 -27.10
C HIS A 204 -14.29 4.88 -27.08
N GLU A 205 -13.05 4.68 -26.68
CA GLU A 205 -12.52 3.33 -26.46
C GLU A 205 -13.08 2.71 -25.16
N ILE A 206 -13.75 1.55 -25.20
CA ILE A 206 -14.16 0.84 -23.98
C ILE A 206 -12.96 0.08 -23.40
N ARG A 207 -12.46 0.50 -22.24
CA ARG A 207 -11.30 -0.07 -21.53
C ARG A 207 -11.75 -0.90 -20.35
N PHE A 208 -11.35 -2.16 -20.28
CA PHE A 208 -11.64 -3.03 -19.13
C PHE A 208 -10.44 -3.06 -18.17
N HIS A 209 -10.68 -2.81 -16.88
CA HIS A 209 -9.70 -2.89 -15.79
C HIS A 209 -9.97 -4.15 -14.94
N ARG A 210 -9.52 -5.30 -15.43
CA ARG A 210 -9.83 -6.61 -14.84
C ARG A 210 -8.91 -6.89 -13.65
N GLY A 211 -9.46 -6.92 -12.43
CA GLY A 211 -8.71 -7.24 -11.22
C GLY A 211 -9.14 -6.50 -9.94
N LEU A 212 -10.00 -5.49 -10.06
CA LEU A 212 -10.38 -4.59 -8.95
C LEU A 212 -11.70 -4.94 -8.21
N THR A 213 -12.39 -6.00 -8.59
CA THR A 213 -13.66 -6.38 -7.95
C THR A 213 -13.83 -7.90 -7.93
N SER A 214 -14.16 -8.46 -6.76
CA SER A 214 -14.93 -9.71 -6.76
C SER A 214 -16.18 -9.47 -7.58
N VAL A 215 -16.56 -10.40 -8.46
CA VAL A 215 -17.81 -10.32 -9.22
C VAL A 215 -18.95 -10.19 -8.20
N LYS A 216 -19.41 -8.97 -7.96
CA LYS A 216 -20.61 -8.71 -7.18
C LYS A 216 -21.71 -8.44 -8.20
N GLU A 217 -22.55 -9.43 -8.44
CA GLU A 217 -23.89 -9.14 -8.93
C GLU A 217 -24.53 -8.17 -7.94
N GLY A 218 -25.06 -7.05 -8.43
CA GLY A 218 -25.85 -6.17 -7.60
C GLY A 218 -27.02 -6.98 -7.06
N LYS A 219 -27.04 -7.24 -5.75
CA LYS A 219 -28.16 -7.92 -5.11
C LYS A 219 -29.45 -7.16 -5.44
N ALA A 220 -30.53 -7.88 -5.68
CA ALA A 220 -31.86 -7.28 -5.83
C ALA A 220 -32.12 -6.32 -4.66
N VAL A 221 -32.85 -5.24 -4.94
CA VAL A 221 -33.21 -4.27 -3.91
C VAL A 221 -34.07 -4.96 -2.86
N GLU A 222 -33.71 -4.81 -1.59
CA GLU A 222 -34.38 -5.45 -0.47
C GLU A 222 -35.84 -4.97 -0.33
N GLY A 223 -36.77 -5.91 -0.11
CA GLY A 223 -38.20 -5.63 0.10
C GLY A 223 -39.09 -6.17 -1.01
N GLU A 224 -40.41 -6.16 -0.78
CA GLU A 224 -41.39 -6.52 -1.80
C GLU A 224 -41.45 -5.44 -2.88
N LEU A 225 -41.58 -5.82 -4.15
CA LEU A 225 -41.74 -4.84 -5.22
C LEU A 225 -42.96 -3.97 -4.97
N LEU A 226 -42.81 -2.65 -5.15
CA LEU A 226 -43.89 -1.70 -4.97
C LEU A 226 -45.12 -2.11 -5.81
N PRO A 227 -46.29 -2.38 -5.19
CA PRO A 227 -47.45 -2.87 -5.92
C PRO A 227 -47.94 -1.89 -6.98
N ASN A 228 -48.28 -2.40 -8.16
CA ASN A 228 -48.76 -1.62 -9.31
C ASN A 228 -47.78 -0.54 -9.80
N PHE A 229 -46.50 -0.66 -9.49
CA PHE A 229 -45.47 0.23 -10.03
C PHE A 229 -44.74 -0.45 -11.20
N THR A 230 -44.71 0.23 -12.34
CA THR A 230 -43.94 -0.18 -13.51
C THR A 230 -43.15 1.04 -14.01
N PRO A 231 -41.81 0.94 -14.14
CA PRO A 231 -41.00 2.01 -14.72
C PRO A 231 -41.48 2.36 -16.13
N LYS A 232 -41.71 3.65 -16.41
CA LYS A 232 -42.18 4.11 -17.73
C LYS A 232 -41.06 4.56 -18.65
N THR A 233 -39.92 4.97 -18.09
CA THR A 233 -38.80 5.53 -18.88
C THR A 233 -37.84 4.41 -19.32
N PRO A 234 -37.67 4.17 -20.63
CA PRO A 234 -36.65 3.26 -21.11
C PRO A 234 -35.24 3.74 -20.72
N PHE A 235 -34.35 2.82 -20.38
CA PHE A 235 -33.01 3.16 -19.89
C PHE A 235 -32.20 4.06 -20.85
N ARG A 236 -32.27 3.74 -22.16
CA ARG A 236 -31.64 4.52 -23.23
C ARG A 236 -32.14 5.96 -23.30
N ASP A 237 -33.44 6.16 -23.15
CA ASP A 237 -34.05 7.48 -23.26
C ASP A 237 -33.68 8.35 -22.05
N GLY A 238 -33.60 7.74 -20.85
CA GLY A 238 -33.10 8.41 -19.65
C GLY A 238 -31.65 8.90 -19.80
N ILE A 239 -30.76 8.08 -20.37
CA ILE A 239 -29.36 8.48 -20.66
C ILE A 239 -29.32 9.63 -21.68
N MET A 240 -30.12 9.56 -22.74
CA MET A 240 -30.20 10.63 -23.74
C MET A 240 -30.61 11.98 -23.13
N MET A 241 -31.49 11.98 -22.13
CA MET A 241 -31.87 13.21 -21.42
C MET A 241 -30.71 13.81 -20.60
N ILE A 242 -29.85 12.97 -20.00
CA ILE A 242 -28.65 13.42 -19.30
C ILE A 242 -27.66 14.05 -20.29
N LEU A 243 -27.39 13.37 -21.41
CA LEU A 243 -26.43 13.85 -22.40
C LEU A 243 -26.89 15.17 -23.06
N LYS A 244 -28.19 15.34 -23.30
CA LYS A 244 -28.76 16.60 -23.82
C LYS A 244 -28.65 17.77 -22.84
N THR A 245 -28.49 17.51 -21.55
CA THR A 245 -28.32 18.54 -20.51
C THR A 245 -26.85 18.87 -20.22
N HIS A 246 -25.88 18.18 -20.85
CA HIS A 246 -24.43 18.34 -20.60
C HIS A 246 -23.61 18.99 -21.74
N GLU A 247 -24.22 19.69 -22.70
CA GLU A 247 -23.44 20.32 -23.80
C GLU A 247 -22.76 21.67 -23.46
N LYS A 248 -21.41 21.61 -23.46
CA LYS A 248 -20.33 22.57 -23.88
C LYS A 248 -19.48 23.28 -22.81
N PRO A 249 -18.14 23.06 -22.90
CA PRO A 249 -17.19 24.16 -23.09
C PRO A 249 -16.41 24.07 -24.43
N LYS A 250 -16.01 25.23 -24.94
CA LYS A 250 -15.37 25.45 -26.25
C LYS A 250 -13.89 25.00 -26.26
N THR A 251 -13.51 24.16 -27.23
CA THR A 251 -12.11 23.81 -27.51
C THR A 251 -11.36 24.95 -28.24
N LYS A 252 -10.19 25.34 -27.72
CA LYS A 252 -9.24 26.28 -28.38
C LYS A 252 -8.32 25.50 -29.33
N LYS A 253 -8.25 25.93 -30.59
CA LYS A 253 -7.31 25.43 -31.61
C LYS A 253 -5.87 25.87 -31.30
N SER A 254 -4.93 24.92 -31.27
CA SER A 254 -3.49 25.17 -31.24
C SER A 254 -2.93 25.29 -32.67
N LYS A 255 -2.09 26.31 -32.92
CA LYS A 255 -1.39 26.57 -34.20
C LYS A 255 -0.10 25.74 -34.28
N ALA A 256 0.11 25.06 -35.41
CA ALA A 256 1.33 24.32 -35.73
C ALA A 256 2.55 25.24 -35.91
N LYS A 257 3.69 24.90 -35.27
CA LYS A 257 5.02 25.41 -35.61
C LYS A 257 5.75 24.40 -36.51
N LYS A 258 6.36 24.88 -37.59
CA LYS A 258 7.15 24.11 -38.56
C LYS A 258 8.54 23.76 -37.98
N LEU A 259 9.03 22.56 -38.26
CA LEU A 259 10.42 22.12 -38.04
C LEU A 259 11.26 22.29 -39.32
N PRO A 260 12.59 22.54 -39.24
CA PRO A 260 13.46 22.65 -40.39
C PRO A 260 13.91 21.28 -40.93
N LYS A 261 14.16 21.21 -42.23
CA LYS A 261 14.57 20.00 -42.96
C LYS A 261 16.08 19.77 -42.86
N LEU A 262 16.49 18.57 -42.46
CA LEU A 262 17.85 18.04 -42.67
C LEU A 262 17.80 16.96 -43.75
N ARG A 263 18.65 17.09 -44.78
CA ARG A 263 18.89 16.06 -45.82
C ARG A 263 20.14 15.26 -45.44
N ALA A 264 20.08 13.94 -45.59
CA ALA A 264 21.25 13.05 -45.57
C ALA A 264 21.50 12.48 -46.99
N PRO A 265 22.76 12.16 -47.36
CA PRO A 265 23.10 11.64 -48.68
C PRO A 265 22.86 10.13 -48.78
N LEU A 266 22.44 9.69 -49.97
CA LEU A 266 22.18 8.30 -50.33
C LEU A 266 23.48 7.56 -50.68
N ILE A 267 23.78 6.47 -49.97
CA ILE A 267 24.70 5.42 -50.44
C ILE A 267 23.92 4.47 -51.35
N LYS A 268 24.34 4.37 -52.61
CA LYS A 268 23.77 3.43 -53.60
C LYS A 268 24.54 2.10 -53.59
N ILE A 269 23.96 1.07 -53.00
CA ILE A 269 24.41 -0.32 -53.21
C ILE A 269 23.69 -0.87 -54.46
N LYS A 270 24.45 -1.14 -55.53
CA LYS A 270 23.96 -1.85 -56.72
C LYS A 270 24.06 -3.36 -56.49
N ILE A 271 23.04 -3.94 -55.87
CA ILE A 271 22.69 -5.35 -56.13
C ILE A 271 21.69 -5.29 -57.29
N LYS A 272 21.92 -6.04 -58.38
CA LYS A 272 20.90 -6.27 -59.41
C LYS A 272 20.14 -7.55 -59.02
N PRO A 273 19.06 -7.49 -58.22
CA PRO A 273 18.17 -8.62 -58.11
C PRO A 273 17.50 -8.81 -59.46
N LYS A 274 17.45 -10.04 -59.94
CA LYS A 274 16.60 -10.43 -61.07
C LYS A 274 15.18 -10.00 -60.66
N LYS A 275 14.60 -9.04 -61.38
CA LYS A 275 13.28 -8.49 -61.02
C LYS A 275 12.30 -9.67 -60.97
N PRO A 276 11.64 -9.91 -59.82
CA PRO A 276 10.66 -10.97 -59.72
C PRO A 276 9.62 -10.74 -60.81
N THR A 277 9.27 -11.80 -61.53
CA THR A 277 8.17 -11.74 -62.48
C THR A 277 6.89 -11.30 -61.74
N LYS A 278 5.92 -10.69 -62.44
CA LYS A 278 4.69 -10.17 -61.81
C LYS A 278 4.02 -11.19 -60.87
N LYS A 279 4.13 -12.49 -61.14
CA LYS A 279 3.64 -13.58 -60.29
C LYS A 279 4.49 -13.79 -59.02
N GLU A 280 5.82 -13.80 -59.11
CA GLU A 280 6.72 -13.95 -57.95
C GLU A 280 6.63 -12.75 -56.99
N ALA A 281 6.47 -11.53 -57.52
CA ALA A 281 6.26 -10.32 -56.72
C ALA A 281 4.91 -10.34 -55.96
N LEU A 282 3.89 -10.93 -56.57
CA LEU A 282 2.57 -11.12 -55.96
C LEU A 282 2.61 -12.20 -54.88
N VAL A 283 3.36 -13.28 -55.10
CA VAL A 283 3.55 -14.36 -54.11
C VAL A 283 4.40 -13.87 -52.93
N LEU A 284 5.50 -13.13 -53.15
CA LEU A 284 6.31 -12.51 -52.10
C LEU A 284 5.53 -11.43 -51.34
N GLY A 285 4.72 -10.63 -52.04
CA GLY A 285 3.83 -9.65 -51.42
C GLY A 285 2.75 -10.32 -50.56
N ALA A 286 2.13 -11.40 -51.03
CA ALA A 286 1.17 -12.18 -50.28
C ALA A 286 1.81 -12.87 -49.05
N LEU A 287 3.01 -13.44 -49.21
CA LEU A 287 3.77 -14.02 -48.10
C LEU A 287 4.15 -12.97 -47.05
N LEU A 288 4.56 -11.76 -47.45
CA LEU A 288 4.83 -10.66 -46.53
C LEU A 288 3.57 -10.16 -45.83
N VAL A 289 2.41 -10.16 -46.48
CA VAL A 289 1.13 -9.81 -45.85
C VAL A 289 0.68 -10.89 -44.85
N ILE A 290 0.94 -12.16 -45.16
CA ILE A 290 0.64 -13.30 -44.26
C ILE A 290 1.63 -13.38 -43.09
N LEU A 291 2.91 -13.08 -43.32
CA LEU A 291 3.96 -13.09 -42.30
C LEU A 291 4.07 -11.78 -41.52
N ALA A 292 3.55 -10.65 -42.02
CA ALA A 292 3.61 -9.35 -41.34
C ALA A 292 2.99 -9.38 -39.94
N PRO A 293 1.82 -10.03 -39.70
CA PRO A 293 1.31 -10.23 -38.35
C PRO A 293 2.28 -11.03 -37.47
N ILE A 294 2.89 -12.09 -37.99
CA ILE A 294 3.81 -12.96 -37.25
C ILE A 294 5.13 -12.23 -36.93
N LEU A 295 5.66 -11.45 -37.88
CA LEU A 295 6.87 -10.64 -37.71
C LEU A 295 6.63 -9.43 -36.80
N TYR A 296 5.43 -8.83 -36.86
CA TYR A 296 5.00 -7.76 -35.96
C TYR A 296 4.87 -8.27 -34.52
N LEU A 297 4.21 -9.42 -34.34
CA LEU A 297 4.06 -10.07 -33.03
C LEU A 297 5.39 -10.57 -32.48
N GLY A 298 6.22 -11.20 -33.32
CA GLY A 298 7.55 -11.68 -32.96
C GLY A 298 8.51 -10.53 -32.63
N GLY A 299 8.49 -9.43 -33.38
CA GLY A 299 9.32 -8.26 -33.14
C GLY A 299 8.96 -7.52 -31.86
N HIS A 300 7.67 -7.24 -31.64
CA HIS A 300 7.22 -6.62 -30.39
C HIS A 300 7.37 -7.55 -29.18
N GLY A 301 7.13 -8.86 -29.35
CA GLY A 301 7.33 -9.87 -28.32
C GLY A 301 8.80 -10.02 -27.92
N ALA A 302 9.72 -10.10 -28.89
CA ALA A 302 11.15 -10.19 -28.62
C ALA A 302 11.72 -8.91 -27.97
N PHE A 303 11.27 -7.73 -28.43
CA PHE A 303 11.71 -6.46 -27.84
C PHE A 303 11.12 -6.26 -26.43
N ALA A 304 9.88 -6.67 -26.20
CA ALA A 304 9.30 -6.73 -24.87
C ALA A 304 10.04 -7.69 -23.95
N ALA A 305 10.34 -8.92 -24.41
CA ALA A 305 11.08 -9.91 -23.64
C ALA A 305 12.51 -9.45 -23.32
N TYR A 306 13.18 -8.79 -24.26
CA TYR A 306 14.48 -8.18 -24.05
C TYR A 306 14.44 -7.10 -22.96
N ASN A 307 13.50 -6.16 -23.04
CA ASN A 307 13.38 -5.10 -22.03
C ASN A 307 12.87 -5.64 -20.69
N LEU A 308 12.00 -6.66 -20.66
CA LEU A 308 11.61 -7.36 -19.42
C LEU A 308 12.79 -8.07 -18.77
N SER A 309 13.63 -8.76 -19.55
CA SER A 309 14.86 -9.37 -19.05
C SER A 309 15.79 -8.31 -18.47
N LYS A 310 15.91 -7.15 -19.13
CA LYS A 310 16.66 -6.00 -18.63
C LYS A 310 16.06 -5.47 -17.33
N THR A 311 14.74 -5.32 -17.22
CA THR A 311 14.04 -4.94 -15.99
C THR A 311 14.27 -5.96 -14.89
N LEU A 312 14.17 -7.26 -15.17
CA LEU A 312 14.39 -8.32 -14.19
C LEU A 312 15.83 -8.36 -13.69
N ASN A 313 16.80 -8.09 -14.55
CA ASN A 313 18.20 -8.00 -14.17
C ASN A 313 18.50 -6.71 -13.41
N ALA A 314 17.91 -5.58 -13.82
CA ALA A 314 18.00 -4.33 -13.09
C ALA A 314 17.31 -4.41 -11.70
N LEU A 315 16.20 -5.15 -11.58
CA LEU A 315 15.57 -5.47 -10.30
C LEU A 315 16.47 -6.34 -9.41
N LYS A 316 17.28 -7.25 -9.98
CA LYS A 316 18.27 -8.04 -9.19
C LYS A 316 19.33 -7.14 -8.56
N SER A 317 19.70 -6.07 -9.27
CA SER A 317 20.72 -5.12 -8.85
C SER A 317 20.14 -3.82 -8.28
N PHE A 318 18.83 -3.76 -8.04
CA PHE A 318 18.11 -2.57 -7.59
C PHE A 318 18.38 -1.28 -8.42
N ASP A 319 18.72 -1.40 -9.71
CA ASP A 319 18.93 -0.27 -10.62
C ASP A 319 17.58 0.32 -11.05
N LEU A 320 17.00 1.17 -10.20
CA LEU A 320 15.66 1.73 -10.36
C LEU A 320 15.52 2.59 -11.64
N ALA A 321 16.59 3.25 -12.07
CA ALA A 321 16.57 4.06 -13.30
C ALA A 321 16.47 3.17 -14.55
N THR A 322 17.22 2.07 -14.59
CA THR A 322 17.07 1.06 -15.64
C THR A 322 15.74 0.33 -15.54
N VAL A 323 15.25 0.04 -14.32
CA VAL A 323 13.91 -0.55 -14.12
C VAL A 323 12.84 0.36 -14.71
N GLN A 324 12.85 1.66 -14.42
CA GLN A 324 11.86 2.61 -14.94
C GLN A 324 11.91 2.69 -16.48
N THR A 325 13.09 2.86 -17.06
CA THR A 325 13.22 3.02 -18.51
C THR A 325 12.97 1.73 -19.30
N ALA A 326 13.43 0.57 -18.78
CA ALA A 326 13.21 -0.72 -19.42
C ALA A 326 11.78 -1.22 -19.22
N SER A 327 11.16 -1.00 -18.05
CA SER A 327 9.75 -1.33 -17.82
C SER A 327 8.83 -0.49 -18.68
N ALA A 328 9.09 0.81 -18.85
CA ALA A 328 8.32 1.66 -19.76
C ALA A 328 8.43 1.20 -21.23
N LYS A 329 9.62 0.80 -21.69
CA LYS A 329 9.84 0.24 -23.04
C LYS A 329 9.17 -1.12 -23.23
N ALA A 330 9.22 -1.97 -22.20
CA ALA A 330 8.53 -3.26 -22.17
C ALA A 330 7.00 -3.06 -22.20
N ALA A 331 6.46 -2.20 -21.34
CA ALA A 331 5.04 -1.86 -21.27
C ALA A 331 4.53 -1.27 -22.60
N SER A 332 5.29 -0.35 -23.21
CA SER A 332 4.95 0.21 -24.53
C SER A 332 4.92 -0.85 -25.64
N SER A 333 5.79 -1.86 -25.57
CA SER A 333 5.89 -2.91 -26.58
C SER A 333 4.87 -4.02 -26.38
N LEU A 334 4.57 -4.36 -25.12
CA LEU A 334 3.52 -5.29 -24.73
C LEU A 334 2.13 -4.71 -25.00
N GLY A 335 1.93 -3.40 -24.76
CA GLY A 335 0.67 -2.70 -25.09
C GLY A 335 0.32 -2.79 -26.58
N LYS A 336 1.31 -2.92 -27.46
CA LYS A 336 1.09 -3.09 -28.92
C LYS A 336 0.67 -4.50 -29.32
N ILE A 337 0.80 -5.48 -28.42
CA ILE A 337 0.48 -6.91 -28.62
C ILE A 337 -0.39 -7.48 -27.49
N GLU A 338 -1.02 -6.61 -26.69
CA GLU A 338 -1.71 -6.91 -25.42
C GLU A 338 -2.82 -7.95 -25.58
N LYS A 339 -3.45 -8.03 -26.75
CA LYS A 339 -4.44 -9.06 -27.09
C LYS A 339 -3.89 -10.50 -27.11
N ILE A 340 -2.57 -10.66 -27.13
CA ILE A 340 -1.88 -11.96 -27.31
C ILE A 340 -0.93 -12.29 -26.15
N PHE A 341 -0.45 -11.30 -25.38
CA PHE A 341 0.43 -11.50 -24.22
C PHE A 341 -0.22 -11.01 -22.90
N PRO A 342 -0.80 -11.91 -22.08
CA PRO A 342 -1.45 -11.60 -20.80
C PRO A 342 -0.60 -10.87 -19.73
N PRO A 343 0.74 -11.01 -19.61
CA PRO A 343 1.49 -10.31 -18.56
C PRO A 343 1.62 -8.79 -18.78
N ALA A 344 1.05 -8.21 -19.84
CA ALA A 344 1.14 -6.78 -20.15
C ALA A 344 0.60 -5.87 -19.03
N GLU A 345 -0.52 -6.23 -18.40
CA GLU A 345 -1.16 -5.43 -17.35
C GLU A 345 -0.32 -5.41 -16.06
N ALA A 346 0.20 -6.57 -15.64
CA ALA A 346 1.14 -6.64 -14.53
C ALA A 346 2.41 -5.82 -14.78
N VAL A 347 2.92 -5.80 -16.01
CA VAL A 347 4.10 -4.99 -16.38
C VAL A 347 3.81 -3.49 -16.33
N LYS A 348 2.58 -3.07 -16.70
CA LYS A 348 2.14 -1.68 -16.57
C LYS A 348 2.05 -1.25 -15.11
N GLU A 349 1.43 -2.07 -14.26
CA GLU A 349 1.31 -1.76 -12.82
C GLU A 349 2.69 -1.72 -12.13
N LEU A 350 3.60 -2.64 -12.49
CA LEU A 350 4.99 -2.60 -12.03
C LEU A 350 5.74 -1.35 -12.50
N SER A 351 5.52 -0.91 -13.74
CA SER A 351 6.12 0.32 -14.24
C SER A 351 5.60 1.55 -13.50
N SER A 352 4.31 1.57 -13.13
CA SER A 352 3.73 2.63 -12.32
C SER A 352 4.31 2.62 -10.91
N ALA A 353 4.35 1.46 -10.26
CA ALA A 353 4.94 1.31 -8.93
C ALA A 353 6.40 1.78 -8.91
N ALA A 354 7.20 1.38 -9.90
CA ALA A 354 8.59 1.82 -10.00
C ALA A 354 8.73 3.34 -10.14
N SER A 355 7.79 4.00 -10.83
CA SER A 355 7.78 5.47 -10.94
C SER A 355 7.47 6.14 -9.60
N GLU A 356 6.50 5.61 -8.85
CA GLU A 356 6.16 6.11 -7.51
C GLU A 356 7.31 5.91 -6.53
N VAL A 357 7.95 4.74 -6.54
CA VAL A 357 9.14 4.45 -5.72
C VAL A 357 10.30 5.38 -6.09
N ALA A 358 10.51 5.67 -7.38
CA ALA A 358 11.55 6.61 -7.80
C ALA A 358 11.27 8.04 -7.31
N GLY A 359 10.01 8.49 -7.34
CA GLY A 359 9.61 9.77 -6.76
C GLY A 359 9.85 9.82 -5.24
N ALA A 360 9.43 8.77 -4.53
CA ALA A 360 9.68 8.61 -3.10
C ALA A 360 11.17 8.58 -2.76
N ALA A 361 11.99 7.90 -3.58
CA ALA A 361 13.43 7.84 -3.41
C ALA A 361 14.04 9.24 -3.47
N SER A 362 13.63 10.08 -4.43
CA SER A 362 14.12 11.47 -4.53
C SER A 362 13.84 12.27 -3.26
N ALA A 363 12.65 12.14 -2.66
CA ALA A 363 12.33 12.82 -1.40
C ALA A 363 13.17 12.29 -0.22
N ALA A 364 13.38 10.97 -0.16
CA ALA A 364 14.24 10.35 0.86
C ALA A 364 15.71 10.77 0.72
N GLU A 365 16.20 10.98 -0.51
CA GLU A 365 17.53 11.52 -0.79
C GLU A 365 17.70 12.92 -0.22
N ASP A 366 16.70 13.80 -0.38
CA ASP A 366 16.75 15.16 0.16
C ASP A 366 16.76 15.15 1.69
N MET A 367 16.05 14.21 2.33
CA MET A 367 16.11 13.97 3.78
C MET A 367 17.51 13.51 4.22
N LEU A 368 18.10 12.55 3.50
CA LEU A 368 19.47 12.08 3.77
C LEU A 368 20.50 13.19 3.58
N ALA A 369 20.33 14.04 2.58
CA ALA A 369 21.19 15.19 2.34
C ALA A 369 21.11 16.20 3.49
N ASN A 370 19.93 16.43 4.07
CA ASN A 370 19.77 17.27 5.25
C ASN A 370 20.44 16.67 6.49
N LEU A 371 20.28 15.37 6.74
CA LEU A 371 20.98 14.68 7.82
C LEU A 371 22.51 14.77 7.65
N SER A 372 23.00 14.62 6.42
CA SER A 372 24.42 14.79 6.07
C SER A 372 24.92 16.20 6.35
N ARG A 373 24.18 17.23 5.94
CA ARG A 373 24.51 18.64 6.24
C ARG A 373 24.52 18.89 7.74
N SER A 374 23.49 18.43 8.45
CA SER A 374 23.40 18.54 9.91
C SER A 374 24.59 17.89 10.60
N PHE A 375 24.99 16.68 10.17
CA PHE A 375 26.15 15.97 10.72
C PHE A 375 27.45 16.75 10.55
N LYS A 376 27.60 17.47 9.42
CA LYS A 376 28.74 18.34 9.14
C LYS A 376 28.69 19.70 9.83
N GLY A 377 27.64 19.97 10.63
CA GLY A 377 27.40 21.27 11.24
C GLY A 377 26.98 22.37 10.25
N GLU A 378 26.56 22.00 9.05
CA GLU A 378 26.06 22.92 8.03
C GLU A 378 24.59 23.26 8.28
N THR A 379 24.19 24.48 7.92
CA THR A 379 22.77 24.88 7.97
C THR A 379 21.96 24.11 6.93
N PHE A 380 20.79 23.61 7.33
CA PHE A 380 19.85 22.94 6.44
C PHE A 380 18.42 23.46 6.66
N GLN A 381 17.53 23.16 5.72
CA GLN A 381 16.11 23.48 5.82
C GLN A 381 15.34 22.19 6.15
N PRO A 382 14.71 22.09 7.33
CA PRO A 382 13.91 20.91 7.69
C PRO A 382 12.76 20.68 6.69
N GLN A 383 12.41 19.42 6.47
CA GLN A 383 11.26 19.02 5.67
C GLN A 383 9.94 19.44 6.32
N SER A 384 8.95 19.75 5.50
CA SER A 384 7.59 20.03 5.96
C SER A 384 6.79 18.74 6.20
N GLU A 385 5.73 18.80 7.02
CA GLU A 385 4.80 17.66 7.19
C GLU A 385 4.20 17.20 5.84
N GLU A 386 3.98 18.14 4.91
CA GLU A 386 3.47 17.83 3.57
C GLU A 386 4.47 17.01 2.74
N ASP A 387 5.79 17.22 2.90
CA ASP A 387 6.81 16.42 2.21
C ASP A 387 6.78 14.96 2.67
N PHE A 388 6.57 14.74 3.98
CA PHE A 388 6.37 13.40 4.52
C PHE A 388 5.06 12.76 4.04
N ASP A 389 3.97 13.52 3.98
CA ASP A 389 2.68 13.03 3.46
C ASP A 389 2.74 12.68 1.97
N GLN A 390 3.48 13.45 1.16
CA GLN A 390 3.74 13.13 -0.25
C GLN A 390 4.55 11.84 -0.38
N LEU A 391 5.61 11.68 0.41
CA LEU A 391 6.41 10.45 0.46
C LEU A 391 5.55 9.24 0.82
N THR A 392 4.72 9.35 1.86
CA THR A 392 3.79 8.29 2.29
C THR A 392 2.78 7.95 1.21
N ARG A 393 2.20 8.94 0.53
CA ARG A 393 1.24 8.70 -0.56
C ARG A 393 1.87 7.97 -1.72
N ALA A 394 3.05 8.40 -2.18
CA ALA A 394 3.78 7.75 -3.26
C ALA A 394 4.10 6.27 -2.92
N LEU A 395 4.62 6.01 -1.72
CA LEU A 395 4.94 4.64 -1.28
C LEU A 395 3.67 3.78 -1.13
N LYS A 396 2.57 4.33 -0.62
CA LYS A 396 1.29 3.63 -0.54
C LYS A 396 0.75 3.28 -1.93
N THR A 397 0.80 4.21 -2.87
CA THR A 397 0.41 3.94 -4.26
C THR A 397 1.30 2.88 -4.88
N ALA A 398 2.61 2.91 -4.64
CA ALA A 398 3.51 1.84 -5.08
C ALA A 398 3.11 0.48 -4.52
N GLU A 399 2.82 0.37 -3.21
CA GLU A 399 2.39 -0.89 -2.57
C GLU A 399 1.11 -1.43 -3.21
N GLU A 400 0.11 -0.57 -3.43
CA GLU A 400 -1.15 -0.94 -4.08
C GLU A 400 -0.91 -1.48 -5.50
N LYS A 401 -0.04 -0.82 -6.27
CA LYS A 401 0.31 -1.17 -7.64
C LYS A 401 1.10 -2.48 -7.74
N GLU A 402 2.07 -2.69 -6.85
CA GLU A 402 2.79 -3.97 -6.74
C GLU A 402 1.86 -5.12 -6.35
N THR A 403 0.91 -4.86 -5.44
CA THR A 403 -0.08 -5.86 -5.01
C THR A 403 -1.01 -6.26 -6.16
N LEU A 404 -1.48 -5.30 -6.95
CA LEU A 404 -2.28 -5.56 -8.15
C LEU A 404 -1.48 -6.34 -9.20
N ALA A 405 -0.23 -5.95 -9.46
CA ALA A 405 0.65 -6.68 -10.37
C ALA A 405 0.85 -8.14 -9.93
N TRP A 406 1.05 -8.36 -8.63
CA TRP A 406 1.22 -9.69 -8.05
C TRP A 406 -0.04 -10.55 -8.20
N LEU A 407 -1.20 -9.97 -7.93
CA LEU A 407 -2.49 -10.64 -8.10
C LEU A 407 -2.73 -11.03 -9.56
N ASN A 408 -2.47 -10.11 -10.50
CA ASN A 408 -2.62 -10.34 -11.93
C ASN A 408 -1.71 -11.46 -12.44
N LEU A 409 -0.43 -11.48 -12.01
CA LEU A 409 0.50 -12.56 -12.38
C LEU A 409 0.07 -13.93 -11.83
N ASN A 410 -0.54 -13.98 -10.64
CA ASN A 410 -0.99 -15.24 -10.03
C ASN A 410 -2.30 -15.79 -10.59
N GLN A 411 -3.12 -14.96 -11.24
CA GLN A 411 -4.35 -15.38 -11.91
C GLN A 411 -4.09 -16.01 -13.29
N LEU A 412 -2.86 -15.95 -13.80
CA LEU A 412 -2.49 -16.53 -15.09
C LEU A 412 -2.54 -18.07 -15.07
N GLY A 413 -3.02 -18.67 -16.16
CA GLY A 413 -3.19 -20.12 -16.30
C GLY A 413 -1.89 -20.94 -16.26
N LYS A 414 -2.02 -22.27 -16.22
CA LYS A 414 -0.94 -23.24 -16.04
C LYS A 414 0.35 -23.03 -16.87
N PRO A 415 0.33 -22.65 -18.17
CA PRO A 415 1.58 -22.49 -18.93
C PRO A 415 2.46 -21.32 -18.45
N TRP A 416 1.89 -20.30 -17.81
CA TRP A 416 2.62 -19.12 -17.35
C TRP A 416 3.02 -19.19 -15.87
N LYS A 417 2.24 -19.91 -15.07
CA LYS A 417 2.42 -19.98 -13.61
C LYS A 417 3.84 -20.42 -13.22
N GLY A 418 4.35 -21.50 -13.82
CA GLY A 418 5.71 -21.99 -13.52
C GLY A 418 6.83 -21.05 -13.97
N LEU A 419 6.62 -20.32 -15.06
CA LEU A 419 7.61 -19.37 -15.61
C LEU A 419 7.66 -18.07 -14.79
N LEU A 420 6.55 -17.68 -14.17
CA LEU A 420 6.42 -16.42 -13.43
C LEU A 420 6.58 -16.58 -11.91
N THR A 421 6.63 -17.80 -11.36
CA THR A 421 6.88 -18.02 -9.92
C THR A 421 8.08 -17.23 -9.37
N PRO A 422 9.26 -17.19 -10.04
CA PRO A 422 10.39 -16.41 -9.52
C PRO A 422 10.11 -14.89 -9.49
N VAL A 423 9.24 -14.41 -10.38
CA VAL A 423 8.85 -13.00 -10.45
C VAL A 423 7.83 -12.67 -9.36
N THR A 424 6.83 -13.54 -9.16
CA THR A 424 5.79 -13.32 -8.14
C THR A 424 6.35 -13.41 -6.72
N GLU A 425 7.32 -14.28 -6.46
CA GLU A 425 8.02 -14.31 -5.15
C GLU A 425 8.83 -13.04 -4.90
N ARG A 426 9.56 -12.53 -5.90
CA ARG A 426 10.26 -11.24 -5.77
C ARG A 426 9.33 -10.06 -5.58
N LEU A 427 8.18 -10.09 -6.23
CA LEU A 427 7.19 -9.05 -6.07
C LEU A 427 6.58 -9.05 -4.68
N LYS A 428 6.38 -10.23 -4.05
CA LYS A 428 6.04 -10.29 -2.62
C LYS A 428 7.11 -9.63 -1.75
N GLU A 429 8.39 -9.85 -2.07
CA GLU A 429 9.48 -9.16 -1.36
C GLU A 429 9.42 -7.64 -1.57
N GLY A 430 9.16 -7.17 -2.80
CA GLY A 430 8.96 -5.75 -3.12
C GLY A 430 7.82 -5.14 -2.31
N ILE A 431 6.64 -5.77 -2.30
CA ILE A 431 5.47 -5.33 -1.52
C ILE A 431 5.82 -5.22 -0.03
N ARG A 432 6.56 -6.18 0.53
CA ARG A 432 7.01 -6.11 1.93
C ARG A 432 7.94 -4.93 2.17
N ALA A 433 8.88 -4.67 1.27
CA ALA A 433 9.79 -3.53 1.38
C ALA A 433 9.05 -2.19 1.28
N THR A 434 8.14 -2.06 0.30
CA THR A 434 7.33 -0.85 0.09
C THR A 434 6.37 -0.59 1.25
N ARG A 435 5.76 -1.63 1.83
CA ARG A 435 4.93 -1.51 3.04
C ARG A 435 5.75 -1.02 4.24
N LEU A 436 6.92 -1.61 4.48
CA LEU A 436 7.80 -1.17 5.55
C LEU A 436 8.22 0.29 5.35
N ALA A 437 8.62 0.66 4.13
CA ALA A 437 8.97 2.04 3.77
C ALA A 437 7.78 2.99 3.98
N THR A 438 6.56 2.57 3.63
CA THR A 438 5.34 3.34 3.84
C THR A 438 5.12 3.59 5.33
N THR A 439 5.24 2.57 6.18
CA THR A 439 5.09 2.69 7.64
C THR A 439 6.17 3.58 8.26
N LEU A 440 7.43 3.43 7.81
CA LEU A 440 8.53 4.32 8.21
C LEU A 440 8.26 5.77 7.80
N SER A 441 7.80 6.01 6.57
CA SER A 441 7.54 7.38 6.08
C SER A 441 6.47 8.11 6.88
N LYS A 442 5.39 7.43 7.28
CA LYS A 442 4.33 8.00 8.12
C LYS A 442 4.84 8.50 9.47
N LYS A 443 5.90 7.86 9.97
CA LYS A 443 6.52 8.11 11.27
C LYS A 443 7.86 8.83 11.15
N ALA A 444 8.29 9.19 9.95
CA ALA A 444 9.63 9.73 9.72
C ALA A 444 9.83 11.08 10.43
N TRP A 445 8.82 11.95 10.46
CA TRP A 445 8.91 13.21 11.21
C TRP A 445 9.11 12.98 12.72
N GLU A 446 8.44 11.98 13.28
CA GLU A 446 8.58 11.60 14.70
C GLU A 446 9.96 10.98 14.96
N LEU A 447 10.42 10.09 14.07
CA LEU A 447 11.72 9.43 14.16
C LEU A 447 12.91 10.40 14.04
N LEU A 448 12.76 11.44 13.21
CA LEU A 448 13.80 12.43 12.93
C LEU A 448 13.80 13.58 13.95
N GLY A 449 12.98 13.51 15.00
CA GLY A 449 12.99 14.49 16.09
C GLY A 449 12.36 15.84 15.75
N TYR A 450 11.41 15.91 14.80
CA TYR A 450 10.67 17.14 14.50
C TYR A 450 9.73 17.57 15.64
N ARG A 451 9.40 16.67 16.56
CA ARG A 451 8.62 16.96 17.78
C ARG A 451 9.37 16.49 19.02
N GLY A 452 10.47 17.18 19.30
CA GLY A 452 11.33 16.90 20.45
C GLY A 452 12.49 15.98 20.12
N GLU A 453 13.43 15.91 21.06
CA GLU A 453 14.64 15.10 20.93
C GLU A 453 14.32 13.60 20.91
N LYS A 454 15.04 12.86 20.07
CA LYS A 454 14.89 11.42 19.91
C LYS A 454 16.25 10.73 20.02
N ASN A 455 16.36 9.80 20.97
CA ASN A 455 17.59 9.05 21.21
C ASN A 455 17.45 7.62 20.71
N TYR A 456 18.44 7.18 19.94
CA TYR A 456 18.57 5.81 19.46
C TYR A 456 19.89 5.22 19.91
N LEU A 457 19.90 3.94 20.27
CA LEU A 457 21.14 3.20 20.48
C LEU A 457 21.51 2.42 19.23
N VAL A 458 22.78 2.50 18.86
CA VAL A 458 23.39 1.70 17.80
C VAL A 458 24.36 0.73 18.45
N LEU A 459 24.09 -0.56 18.33
CA LEU A 459 24.90 -1.62 18.91
C LEU A 459 25.85 -2.19 17.86
N PHE A 460 27.15 -2.14 18.13
CA PHE A 460 28.17 -2.72 17.26
C PHE A 460 28.51 -4.13 17.74
N GLN A 461 27.90 -5.12 17.11
CA GLN A 461 27.97 -6.53 17.51
C GLN A 461 29.11 -7.23 16.78
N ASN A 462 30.15 -7.61 17.53
CA ASN A 462 31.28 -8.35 17.01
C ASN A 462 30.89 -9.81 16.73
N SER A 463 30.49 -10.11 15.49
CA SER A 463 30.12 -11.46 15.07
C SER A 463 31.30 -12.44 15.01
N ALA A 464 32.53 -11.99 15.33
CA ALA A 464 33.67 -12.89 15.65
C ALA A 464 33.46 -13.71 16.92
N GLU A 465 32.63 -13.20 17.81
CA GLU A 465 32.41 -13.73 19.15
C GLU A 465 30.91 -13.93 19.34
N ALA A 466 30.40 -15.13 19.06
CA ALA A 466 28.99 -15.42 18.97
C ALA A 466 28.31 -15.11 20.29
N ARG A 467 27.25 -14.35 20.16
CA ARG A 467 26.18 -14.21 21.14
C ARG A 467 24.87 -14.44 20.41
N ALA A 468 23.87 -14.93 21.12
CA ALA A 468 22.54 -15.16 20.57
C ALA A 468 21.97 -13.92 19.84
N GLY A 469 22.28 -12.70 20.30
CA GLY A 469 21.82 -11.45 19.69
C GLY A 469 22.62 -10.94 18.48
N GLY A 470 23.69 -11.61 18.05
CA GLY A 470 24.43 -11.28 16.81
C GLY A 470 25.94 -11.09 16.94
N GLY A 471 26.50 -11.14 18.15
CA GLY A 471 27.94 -11.02 18.39
C GLY A 471 28.27 -10.31 19.71
N PHE A 472 29.53 -10.23 20.12
CA PHE A 472 29.91 -9.56 21.37
C PHE A 472 29.67 -8.05 21.30
N LEU A 473 29.01 -7.48 22.32
CA LEU A 473 28.68 -6.06 22.39
C LEU A 473 29.77 -5.27 23.13
N GLY A 474 30.90 -5.05 22.45
CA GLY A 474 32.04 -4.31 23.01
C GLY A 474 31.90 -2.79 22.99
N SER A 475 31.11 -2.26 22.05
CA SER A 475 30.93 -0.82 21.86
C SER A 475 29.52 -0.52 21.39
N LEU A 476 29.04 0.69 21.69
CA LEU A 476 27.75 1.20 21.22
C LEU A 476 27.85 2.70 20.96
N ALA A 477 26.87 3.25 20.24
CA ALA A 477 26.72 4.69 20.08
C ALA A 477 25.29 5.14 20.44
N ARG A 478 25.17 6.36 20.97
CA ARG A 478 23.90 7.08 21.07
C ARG A 478 23.82 8.05 19.90
N LEU A 479 22.76 7.94 19.12
CA LEU A 479 22.37 8.89 18.09
C LEU A 479 21.23 9.76 18.62
N LYS A 480 21.48 11.06 18.77
CA LYS A 480 20.48 12.05 19.18
C LYS A 480 20.02 12.84 17.95
N LEU A 481 18.72 12.79 17.67
CA LEU A 481 18.08 13.49 16.56
C LEU A 481 17.15 14.59 17.07
N LYS A 482 17.18 15.74 16.39
CA LYS A 482 16.40 16.93 16.75
C LYS A 482 16.18 17.82 15.53
N ASP A 483 14.98 18.34 15.38
CA ASP A 483 14.59 19.25 14.29
C ASP A 483 14.93 18.71 12.88
N GLY A 484 14.91 17.39 12.71
CA GLY A 484 15.24 16.73 11.44
C GLY A 484 16.74 16.50 11.19
N GLY A 485 17.59 16.87 12.15
CA GLY A 485 19.05 16.78 12.07
C GLY A 485 19.66 15.80 13.09
N ILE A 486 20.96 15.52 12.91
CA ILE A 486 21.78 14.81 13.89
C ILE A 486 22.35 15.86 14.85
N GLU A 487 21.89 15.86 16.11
CA GLU A 487 22.38 16.76 17.15
C GLU A 487 23.69 16.23 17.76
N SER A 488 23.76 14.92 18.05
CA SER A 488 25.00 14.29 18.47
C SER A 488 25.06 12.80 18.09
N LEU A 489 26.29 12.32 17.89
CA LEU A 489 26.62 10.90 17.78
C LEU A 489 27.75 10.60 18.77
N GLU A 490 27.42 9.90 19.84
CA GLU A 490 28.34 9.68 20.96
C GLU A 490 28.67 8.20 21.12
N PHE A 491 29.96 7.87 21.12
CA PHE A 491 30.43 6.49 21.24
C PHE A 491 30.79 6.14 22.69
N PHE A 492 30.38 4.94 23.11
CA PHE A 492 30.63 4.39 24.43
C PHE A 492 31.32 3.04 24.34
N ASP A 493 32.21 2.82 25.31
CA ASP A 493 32.72 1.50 25.62
C ASP A 493 31.70 0.82 26.56
N SER A 494 31.26 -0.40 26.22
CA SER A 494 30.20 -1.08 26.97
C SER A 494 30.59 -1.42 28.42
N TYR A 495 31.88 -1.46 28.75
CA TYR A 495 32.37 -1.69 30.12
C TYR A 495 32.08 -0.51 31.06
N GLN A 496 31.83 0.68 30.53
CA GLN A 496 31.46 1.87 31.32
C GLN A 496 30.16 1.67 32.10
N PHE A 497 29.30 0.78 31.62
CA PHE A 497 27.99 0.48 32.20
C PHE A 497 28.01 -0.70 33.19
N ASP A 498 29.16 -1.34 33.45
CA ASP A 498 29.25 -2.47 34.40
C ASP A 498 28.91 -2.06 35.84
N SER A 499 29.03 -0.77 36.16
CA SER A 499 28.67 -0.17 37.45
C SER A 499 27.22 0.34 37.54
N ALA A 500 26.49 0.32 36.43
CA ALA A 500 25.09 0.78 36.36
C ALA A 500 24.14 -0.14 37.16
N LYS A 501 22.83 0.15 37.09
CA LYS A 501 21.80 -0.60 37.81
C LYS A 501 21.99 -2.11 37.65
N LYS A 502 22.07 -2.81 38.78
CA LYS A 502 22.25 -4.26 38.77
C LYS A 502 20.94 -4.93 38.34
N ILE A 503 20.95 -5.51 37.14
CA ILE A 503 19.85 -6.33 36.62
C ILE A 503 20.24 -7.79 36.78
N SER A 504 19.27 -8.63 37.15
CA SER A 504 19.50 -10.07 37.28
C SER A 504 20.05 -10.65 35.97
N ALA A 505 21.17 -11.37 36.08
CA ALA A 505 21.76 -12.10 34.97
C ALA A 505 20.77 -13.11 34.36
N HIS A 506 20.78 -13.21 33.03
CA HIS A 506 20.11 -14.30 32.33
C HIS A 506 20.57 -15.66 32.91
N PRO A 507 19.68 -16.64 33.18
CA PRO A 507 20.04 -17.88 33.87
C PRO A 507 21.21 -18.63 33.23
N ALA A 508 21.27 -18.69 31.89
CA ALA A 508 22.38 -19.32 31.19
C ALA A 508 23.71 -18.59 31.46
N PHE A 509 23.71 -17.26 31.37
CA PHE A 509 24.90 -16.45 31.64
C PHE A 509 25.35 -16.58 33.10
N ALA A 510 24.39 -16.50 34.04
CA ALA A 510 24.63 -16.65 35.47
C ALA A 510 25.27 -18.01 35.79
N HIS A 511 24.79 -19.08 35.15
CA HIS A 511 25.31 -20.43 35.31
C HIS A 511 26.76 -20.54 34.82
N PHE A 512 27.05 -20.10 33.59
CA PHE A 512 28.38 -20.24 32.98
C PHE A 512 29.42 -19.32 33.61
N ARG A 513 29.06 -18.08 33.96
CA ARG A 513 29.99 -17.06 34.45
C ARG A 513 30.02 -16.90 35.96
N ARG A 514 29.13 -17.59 36.69
CA ARG A 514 29.01 -17.54 38.16
C ARG A 514 28.83 -16.12 38.69
N VAL A 515 27.99 -15.33 38.01
CA VAL A 515 27.67 -13.95 38.37
C VAL A 515 26.17 -13.76 38.50
N SER A 516 25.75 -12.86 39.40
CA SER A 516 24.34 -12.52 39.61
C SER A 516 23.88 -11.28 38.84
N ASN A 517 24.81 -10.40 38.46
CA ASN A 517 24.52 -9.19 37.71
C ASN A 517 24.77 -9.38 36.22
N HIS A 518 23.90 -8.81 35.39
CA HIS A 518 24.06 -8.79 33.95
C HIS A 518 24.75 -7.50 33.48
N PRO A 519 25.97 -7.57 32.96
CA PRO A 519 26.64 -6.40 32.38
C PRO A 519 26.04 -6.06 31.00
N LEU A 520 26.04 -4.78 30.62
CA LEU A 520 25.47 -4.32 29.34
C LEU A 520 26.09 -5.03 28.14
N ARG A 521 27.41 -5.25 28.17
CA ARG A 521 28.18 -5.97 27.14
C ARG A 521 27.75 -7.43 26.90
N GLU A 522 26.98 -8.01 27.81
CA GLU A 522 26.39 -9.36 27.67
C GLU A 522 24.86 -9.26 27.58
N GLY A 523 24.30 -8.05 27.45
CA GLY A 523 22.87 -7.81 27.42
C GLY A 523 22.16 -8.39 26.19
N ASN A 524 22.91 -8.92 25.22
CA ASN A 524 22.40 -9.57 24.02
C ASN A 524 22.43 -11.11 24.08
N VAL A 525 22.33 -11.68 25.29
CA VAL A 525 22.29 -13.13 25.54
C VAL A 525 20.94 -13.77 25.22
N TRP A 526 19.83 -13.01 25.16
CA TRP A 526 18.55 -13.58 24.79
C TRP A 526 18.51 -13.88 23.29
N ALA A 527 17.96 -15.05 22.97
CA ALA A 527 17.65 -15.48 21.61
C ALA A 527 16.72 -14.49 20.88
N SER A 528 15.79 -13.90 21.63
CA SER A 528 14.87 -12.86 21.13
C SER A 528 15.55 -11.50 21.25
N PHE A 529 15.87 -10.86 20.13
CA PHE A 529 16.51 -9.54 20.15
C PHE A 529 15.68 -8.45 20.87
N PRO A 530 14.33 -8.43 20.84
CA PRO A 530 13.57 -7.47 21.63
C PRO A 530 13.77 -7.60 23.14
N GLU A 531 13.99 -8.82 23.65
CA GLU A 531 14.28 -9.04 25.08
C GLU A 531 15.68 -8.53 25.44
N SER A 532 16.66 -8.82 24.59
CA SER A 532 18.01 -8.26 24.67
C SER A 532 18.00 -6.73 24.63
N ALA A 533 17.27 -6.14 23.68
CA ALA A 533 17.17 -4.70 23.48
C ALA A 533 16.52 -4.00 24.68
N LYS A 534 15.41 -4.56 25.24
CA LYS A 534 14.80 -4.05 26.49
C LYS A 534 15.79 -4.06 27.64
N ASN A 535 16.55 -5.16 27.80
CA ASN A 535 17.54 -5.26 28.87
C ASN A 535 18.66 -4.22 28.69
N ILE A 536 19.20 -4.06 27.47
CA ILE A 536 20.23 -3.07 27.16
C ILE A 536 19.71 -1.65 27.39
N ALA A 537 18.49 -1.33 26.93
CA ALA A 537 17.85 -0.05 27.17
C ALA A 537 17.76 0.23 28.67
N ASN A 538 17.23 -0.69 29.47
CA ASN A 538 17.07 -0.51 30.91
C ASN A 538 18.41 -0.21 31.62
N ILE A 539 19.51 -0.87 31.22
CA ILE A 539 20.83 -0.61 31.80
C ILE A 539 21.32 0.78 31.37
N PHE A 540 21.24 1.11 30.07
CA PHE A 540 21.70 2.38 29.52
C PHE A 540 20.92 3.57 30.09
N GLU A 541 19.58 3.53 30.02
CA GLU A 541 18.67 4.58 30.52
C GLU A 541 18.93 4.84 32.02
N SER A 542 19.17 3.78 32.81
CA SER A 542 19.49 3.92 34.23
C SER A 542 20.85 4.57 34.52
N ALA A 543 21.79 4.48 33.58
CA ALA A 543 23.14 5.00 33.72
C ALA A 543 23.29 6.43 33.19
N GLN A 544 22.51 6.78 32.17
CA GLN A 544 22.61 8.06 31.46
C GLN A 544 21.47 9.03 31.75
N ASP A 545 20.41 8.57 32.43
CA ASP A 545 19.20 9.38 32.72
C ASP A 545 18.55 9.96 31.45
N GLU A 546 18.58 9.18 30.36
CA GLU A 546 17.95 9.52 29.08
C GLU A 546 17.14 8.34 28.56
N GLU A 547 15.94 8.59 28.05
CA GLU A 547 15.09 7.58 27.42
C GLU A 547 15.53 7.28 25.98
N ILE A 548 15.45 6.00 25.61
CA ILE A 548 15.77 5.49 24.27
C ILE A 548 14.49 5.07 23.55
N GLU A 549 14.32 5.58 22.33
CA GLU A 549 13.15 5.38 21.47
C GLU A 549 13.24 4.05 20.71
N GLY A 550 14.46 3.67 20.33
CA GLY A 550 14.73 2.44 19.62
C GLY A 550 16.21 2.06 19.60
N ILE A 551 16.47 0.81 19.22
CA ILE A 551 17.81 0.22 19.19
C ILE A 551 18.04 -0.43 17.83
N LEU A 552 19.17 -0.10 17.21
CA LEU A 552 19.66 -0.70 15.97
C LEU A 552 20.84 -1.61 16.30
N GLY A 553 20.68 -2.91 16.13
CA GLY A 553 21.76 -3.89 16.26
C GLY A 553 22.40 -4.17 14.91
N MET A 554 23.70 -3.90 14.76
CA MET A 554 24.45 -4.19 13.53
C MET A 554 25.63 -5.11 13.78
N THR A 555 25.81 -6.10 12.91
CA THR A 555 26.95 -7.02 12.95
C THR A 555 28.11 -6.52 12.10
N LEU A 556 29.31 -7.07 12.29
CA LEU A 556 30.45 -6.81 11.39
C LEU A 556 30.17 -7.21 9.94
N THR A 557 29.29 -8.19 9.71
CA THR A 557 28.84 -8.57 8.37
C THR A 557 28.11 -7.42 7.69
N PHE A 558 27.21 -6.71 8.40
CA PHE A 558 26.54 -5.54 7.84
C PHE A 558 27.52 -4.43 7.50
N ALA A 559 28.47 -4.13 8.40
CA ALA A 559 29.52 -3.13 8.14
C ALA A 559 30.36 -3.50 6.90
N LYS A 560 30.70 -4.79 6.73
CA LYS A 560 31.39 -5.31 5.55
C LYS A 560 30.57 -5.11 4.25
N GLU A 561 29.25 -5.33 4.29
CA GLU A 561 28.38 -5.10 3.14
C GLU A 561 28.31 -3.62 2.75
N ILE A 562 28.25 -2.72 3.74
CA ILE A 562 28.31 -1.27 3.50
C ILE A 562 29.66 -0.87 2.91
N LEU A 563 30.79 -1.39 3.41
CA LEU A 563 32.12 -1.15 2.84
C LEU A 563 32.27 -1.69 1.42
N GLY A 564 31.63 -2.83 1.11
CA GLY A 564 31.59 -3.37 -0.26
C GLY A 564 30.91 -2.41 -1.25
N THR A 565 30.01 -1.55 -0.77
CA THR A 565 29.29 -0.56 -1.59
C THR A 565 29.98 0.81 -1.58
N THR A 566 30.44 1.26 -0.42
CA THR A 566 31.05 2.57 -0.22
C THR A 566 32.51 2.64 -0.68
N GLY A 567 33.18 1.49 -0.76
CA GLY A 567 34.62 1.41 -1.01
C GLY A 567 35.43 1.56 0.28
N GLU A 568 36.74 1.63 0.13
CA GLU A 568 37.64 1.71 1.28
C GLU A 568 37.60 3.06 2.00
N ILE A 569 37.96 3.01 3.28
CA ILE A 569 37.99 4.11 4.22
C ILE A 569 39.39 4.20 4.81
N SER A 570 39.98 5.38 4.76
CA SER A 570 41.25 5.65 5.43
C SER A 570 40.99 6.11 6.86
N LEU A 571 41.72 5.55 7.82
CA LEU A 571 41.76 5.98 9.22
C LEU A 571 43.18 6.51 9.50
N PRO A 572 43.46 7.79 9.21
CA PRO A 572 44.80 8.35 9.32
C PRO A 572 45.40 8.23 10.73
N GLU A 573 44.57 8.39 11.76
CA GLU A 573 44.97 8.27 13.17
C GLU A 573 45.56 6.88 13.51
N PHE A 574 45.12 5.84 12.80
CA PHE A 574 45.54 4.46 13.01
C PHE A 574 46.48 3.97 11.91
N GLU A 575 46.81 4.81 10.92
CA GLU A 575 47.59 4.43 9.74
C GLU A 575 47.03 3.18 9.03
N ARG A 576 45.70 3.03 9.05
CA ARG A 576 45.00 1.89 8.44
C ARG A 576 44.10 2.33 7.30
N THR A 577 43.99 1.46 6.30
CA THR A 577 42.92 1.52 5.29
C THR A 577 42.02 0.32 5.49
N ILE A 578 40.74 0.59 5.73
CA ILE A 578 39.72 -0.41 6.03
C ILE A 578 38.86 -0.62 4.79
N ASN A 579 38.69 -1.88 4.40
CA ASN A 579 37.85 -2.33 3.30
C ASN A 579 37.08 -3.59 3.68
N ALA A 580 36.20 -4.06 2.80
CA ALA A 580 35.37 -5.24 3.06
C ALA A 580 36.19 -6.53 3.30
N GLY A 581 37.41 -6.62 2.78
CA GLY A 581 38.29 -7.78 2.94
C GLY A 581 39.01 -7.83 4.29
N ASN A 582 39.44 -6.68 4.79
CA ASN A 582 40.28 -6.59 6.00
C ASN A 582 39.57 -5.99 7.23
N LEU A 583 38.31 -5.52 7.11
CA LEU A 583 37.55 -4.92 8.21
C LEU A 583 37.60 -5.80 9.46
N PHE A 584 37.33 -7.09 9.28
CA PHE A 584 37.26 -8.03 10.38
C PHE A 584 38.62 -8.19 11.09
N GLU A 585 39.66 -8.49 10.32
CA GLU A 585 41.01 -8.71 10.85
C GLU A 585 41.56 -7.45 11.50
N THR A 586 41.42 -6.30 10.83
CA THR A 586 41.96 -5.03 11.32
C THR A 586 41.20 -4.55 12.55
N THR A 587 39.87 -4.67 12.58
CA THR A 587 39.08 -4.31 13.77
C THR A 587 39.45 -5.21 14.94
N THR A 588 39.57 -6.52 14.71
CA THR A 588 40.00 -7.46 15.76
C THR A 588 41.39 -7.12 16.27
N GLN A 589 42.36 -6.86 15.38
CA GLN A 589 43.71 -6.46 15.77
C GLN A 589 43.71 -5.16 16.58
N GLU A 590 43.06 -4.10 16.11
CA GLU A 590 43.13 -2.79 16.77
C GLU A 590 42.32 -2.71 18.07
N VAL A 591 41.27 -3.53 18.19
CA VAL A 591 40.39 -3.55 19.37
C VAL A 591 40.84 -4.57 20.41
N GLU A 592 41.46 -5.69 20.01
CA GLU A 592 41.81 -6.80 20.90
C GLU A 592 43.32 -6.97 21.14
N GLN A 593 44.21 -6.58 20.21
CA GLN A 593 45.65 -6.59 20.47
C GLN A 593 46.06 -5.36 21.30
N ASP A 594 46.93 -5.58 22.28
CA ASP A 594 47.43 -4.58 23.23
C ASP A 594 46.35 -3.89 24.09
N PHE A 595 45.15 -4.49 24.19
CA PHE A 595 44.10 -4.01 25.09
C PHE A 595 44.45 -4.28 26.56
N PHE A 596 44.34 -3.24 27.39
CA PHE A 596 44.25 -3.36 28.84
C PHE A 596 43.15 -2.45 29.41
N PRO A 597 42.52 -2.82 30.54
CA PRO A 597 41.46 -2.01 31.16
C PRO A 597 41.92 -0.57 31.43
N GLY A 598 41.16 0.41 30.94
CA GLY A 598 41.45 1.84 31.07
C GLY A 598 42.01 2.52 29.81
N THR A 599 42.36 1.76 28.76
CA THR A 599 42.74 2.34 27.47
C THR A 599 41.52 2.89 26.72
N THR A 600 41.68 4.03 26.04
CA THR A 600 40.63 4.57 25.15
C THR A 600 40.81 4.13 23.70
N LYS A 601 41.80 3.27 23.40
CA LYS A 601 42.15 2.85 22.03
C LYS A 601 40.96 2.21 21.31
N LYS A 602 40.29 1.25 21.95
CA LYS A 602 39.07 0.60 21.45
C LYS A 602 37.97 1.61 21.10
N LYS A 603 37.66 2.50 22.05
CA LYS A 603 36.66 3.56 21.85
C LYS A 603 37.05 4.46 20.67
N ARG A 604 38.30 4.95 20.63
CA ARG A 604 38.81 5.83 19.57
C ARG A 604 38.78 5.16 18.19
N PHE A 605 39.17 3.89 18.10
CA PHE A 605 39.15 3.15 16.84
C PHE A 605 37.72 2.97 16.32
N ILE A 606 36.80 2.51 17.17
CA ILE A 606 35.40 2.33 16.77
C ILE A 606 34.73 3.67 16.44
N GLN A 607 35.06 4.73 17.18
CA GLN A 607 34.60 6.08 16.88
C GLN A 607 35.11 6.55 15.51
N ALA A 608 36.42 6.48 15.26
CA ALA A 608 37.02 6.87 13.98
C ALA A 608 36.45 6.04 12.81
N LEU A 609 36.28 4.73 13.00
CA LEU A 609 35.66 3.86 12.01
C LEU A 609 34.20 4.21 11.76
N GLY A 610 33.41 4.45 12.81
CA GLY A 610 32.00 4.79 12.74
C GLY A 610 31.76 6.15 12.07
N GLU A 611 32.50 7.18 12.49
CA GLU A 611 32.47 8.52 11.89
C GLU A 611 32.87 8.45 10.41
N ALA A 612 33.98 7.78 10.09
CA ALA A 612 34.43 7.66 8.72
C ALA A 612 33.46 6.84 7.83
N LEU A 613 32.80 5.82 8.38
CA LEU A 613 31.72 5.09 7.69
C LEU A 613 30.52 5.99 7.41
N ILE A 614 30.09 6.81 8.37
CA ILE A 614 28.97 7.73 8.21
C ILE A 614 29.32 8.82 7.19
N ASP A 615 30.49 9.44 7.31
CA ASP A 615 30.98 10.42 6.34
C ASP A 615 31.05 9.84 4.94
N LYS A 616 31.58 8.62 4.81
CA LYS A 616 31.63 7.92 3.54
C LYS A 616 30.22 7.69 2.99
N LEU A 617 29.29 7.18 3.81
CA LEU A 617 27.90 6.95 3.44
C LEU A 617 27.21 8.23 2.95
N PHE A 618 27.46 9.35 3.62
CA PHE A 618 26.90 10.67 3.30
C PHE A 618 27.62 11.39 2.15
N SER A 619 28.83 10.96 1.77
CA SER A 619 29.58 11.49 0.62
C SER A 619 29.21 10.83 -0.70
N LEU A 620 28.51 9.69 -0.67
CA LEU A 620 28.15 8.96 -1.86
C LEU A 620 27.16 9.73 -2.72
N GLY A 621 27.36 9.68 -4.04
CA GLY A 621 26.40 10.20 -5.01
C GLY A 621 25.10 9.39 -4.99
N LYS A 622 24.02 10.01 -5.48
CA LYS A 622 22.66 9.48 -5.50
C LYS A 622 22.56 8.08 -6.13
N GLU A 623 23.43 7.80 -7.11
CA GLU A 623 23.57 6.51 -7.77
C GLU A 623 23.90 5.33 -6.84
N SER A 624 24.46 5.59 -5.65
CA SER A 624 24.90 4.56 -4.71
C SER A 624 23.85 4.18 -3.66
N TYR A 625 22.79 4.99 -3.49
CA TYR A 625 21.76 4.75 -2.47
C TYR A 625 20.94 3.48 -2.70
N ALA A 626 20.75 3.08 -3.96
CA ALA A 626 20.10 1.82 -4.30
C ALA A 626 20.90 0.61 -3.78
N GLY A 627 22.23 0.62 -3.96
CA GLY A 627 23.12 -0.42 -3.44
C GLY A 627 23.09 -0.51 -1.92
N ILE A 628 23.06 0.65 -1.24
CA ILE A 628 22.92 0.71 0.23
C ILE A 628 21.55 0.17 0.68
N ALA A 629 20.47 0.54 -0.01
CA ALA A 629 19.13 0.02 0.30
C ALA A 629 19.06 -1.50 0.14
N GLN A 630 19.71 -2.05 -0.88
CA GLN A 630 19.84 -3.48 -1.08
C GLN A 630 20.63 -4.17 0.04
N ALA A 631 21.79 -3.62 0.42
CA ALA A 631 22.60 -4.14 1.52
C ALA A 631 21.80 -4.14 2.84
N LYS A 632 21.09 -3.04 3.14
CA LYS A 632 20.20 -2.94 4.31
C LYS A 632 19.09 -3.99 4.27
N TRP A 633 18.37 -4.13 3.15
CA TRP A 633 17.29 -5.10 3.01
C TRP A 633 17.79 -6.54 3.18
N LYS A 634 18.92 -6.87 2.56
CA LYS A 634 19.58 -8.17 2.72
C LYS A 634 19.94 -8.42 4.18
N SER A 635 20.58 -7.45 4.84
CA SER A 635 20.99 -7.56 6.23
C SER A 635 19.81 -7.66 7.22
N LEU A 636 18.66 -7.02 6.96
CA LEU A 636 17.43 -7.21 7.75
C LEU A 636 16.88 -8.64 7.62
N LYS A 637 16.90 -9.22 6.41
CA LYS A 637 16.48 -10.60 6.16
C LYS A 637 17.43 -11.60 6.83
N GLU A 638 18.73 -11.37 6.71
CA GLU A 638 19.78 -12.23 7.25
C GLU A 638 20.10 -11.97 8.73
N LYS A 639 19.38 -11.03 9.38
CA LYS A 639 19.57 -10.66 10.80
C LYS A 639 20.95 -10.08 11.13
N ASN A 640 21.66 -9.58 10.12
CA ASN A 640 22.87 -8.77 10.28
C ASN A 640 22.55 -7.32 10.68
N LEU A 641 21.30 -6.89 10.44
CA LEU A 641 20.71 -5.67 10.97
C LEU A 641 19.39 -6.02 11.66
N LEU A 642 19.23 -5.60 12.91
CA LEU A 642 18.01 -5.77 13.71
C LEU A 642 17.58 -4.42 14.24
N VAL A 643 16.27 -4.18 14.33
CA VAL A 643 15.74 -2.90 14.82
C VAL A 643 14.62 -3.15 15.81
N TYR A 644 14.75 -2.54 16.98
CA TYR A 644 13.78 -2.59 18.05
C TYR A 644 13.22 -1.19 18.30
N PHE A 645 11.89 -1.09 18.42
CA PHE A 645 11.18 0.10 18.91
C PHE A 645 10.41 -0.26 20.17
N LYS A 646 10.33 0.67 21.13
CA LYS A 646 9.74 0.41 22.45
C LYS A 646 8.25 0.05 22.37
N ASN A 647 7.48 0.78 21.56
CA ASN A 647 6.04 0.57 21.34
C ASN A 647 5.55 1.22 20.03
N GLY A 648 4.25 1.10 19.73
CA GLY A 648 3.59 1.78 18.61
C GLY A 648 3.54 1.01 17.29
N GLU A 649 3.12 1.69 16.22
CA GLU A 649 2.91 1.12 14.88
C GLU A 649 4.22 0.54 14.30
N LEU A 650 5.35 1.20 14.53
CA LEU A 650 6.66 0.72 14.07
C LEU A 650 7.10 -0.56 14.78
N ALA A 651 6.92 -0.65 16.11
CA ALA A 651 7.22 -1.87 16.84
C ALA A 651 6.42 -3.06 16.28
N GLN A 652 5.13 -2.84 15.97
CA GLN A 652 4.28 -3.87 15.38
C GLN A 652 4.71 -4.26 13.96
N GLU A 653 5.12 -3.30 13.12
CA GLU A 653 5.58 -3.60 11.77
C GLU A 653 6.90 -4.39 11.76
N PHE A 654 7.85 -4.03 12.64
CA PHE A 654 9.10 -4.77 12.80
C PHE A 654 8.88 -6.18 13.39
N TYR A 655 7.89 -6.33 14.27
CA TYR A 655 7.42 -7.65 14.72
C TYR A 655 6.81 -8.46 13.56
N ASN A 656 5.88 -7.90 12.79
CA ASN A 656 5.21 -8.60 11.68
C ASN A 656 6.18 -9.03 10.56
N THR A 657 7.26 -8.27 10.35
CA THR A 657 8.32 -8.58 9.39
C THR A 657 9.44 -9.45 9.97
N SER A 658 9.39 -9.74 11.27
CA SER A 658 10.44 -10.39 12.06
C SER A 658 11.78 -9.67 12.03
N PHE A 659 11.83 -8.40 11.61
CA PHE A 659 13.04 -7.58 11.55
C PHE A 659 13.49 -7.05 12.91
N ASP A 660 12.63 -7.17 13.93
CA ASP A 660 12.99 -7.02 15.33
C ASP A 660 13.73 -8.23 15.90
N GLY A 661 13.82 -9.36 15.18
CA GLY A 661 14.53 -10.56 15.64
C GLY A 661 13.84 -11.29 16.80
N HIS A 662 12.52 -11.14 16.96
CA HIS A 662 11.78 -11.91 17.96
C HIS A 662 11.76 -13.41 17.63
N ILE A 663 11.65 -14.22 18.69
CA ILE A 663 11.42 -15.67 18.55
C ILE A 663 9.97 -15.92 18.18
N ILE A 664 9.76 -16.62 17.07
CA ILE A 664 8.43 -16.86 16.50
C ILE A 664 7.63 -17.80 17.40
N SER A 665 6.40 -17.42 17.74
CA SER A 665 5.44 -18.31 18.38
C SER A 665 4.70 -19.15 17.33
N THR A 666 4.63 -20.46 17.56
CA THR A 666 4.00 -21.43 16.65
C THR A 666 3.05 -22.34 17.42
N GLN A 667 2.04 -22.88 16.73
CA GLN A 667 1.11 -23.87 17.31
C GLN A 667 1.71 -25.29 17.36
N GLY A 668 2.83 -25.53 16.67
CA GLY A 668 3.54 -26.81 16.66
C GLY A 668 4.99 -26.67 17.11
N ASP A 669 5.79 -27.70 16.86
CA ASP A 669 7.21 -27.70 17.23
C ASP A 669 8.00 -26.67 16.42
N TYR A 670 8.94 -25.99 17.09
CA TYR A 670 9.87 -25.05 16.48
C TYR A 670 11.26 -25.26 17.03
N LEU A 671 12.20 -25.49 16.10
CA LEU A 671 13.60 -25.63 16.40
C LEU A 671 14.32 -24.33 16.00
N TYR A 672 15.02 -23.74 16.96
CA TYR A 672 15.86 -22.58 16.72
C TYR A 672 17.26 -22.82 17.31
N VAL A 673 18.23 -23.02 16.41
CA VAL A 673 19.61 -23.34 16.77
C VAL A 673 20.42 -22.05 16.83
N LEU A 674 20.96 -21.76 18.01
CA LEU A 674 21.81 -20.60 18.29
C LEU A 674 23.10 -21.03 18.97
N ASP A 675 24.18 -20.34 18.63
CA ASP A 675 25.46 -20.48 19.31
C ASP A 675 25.69 -19.26 20.19
N THR A 676 26.24 -19.49 21.37
CA THR A 676 26.72 -18.43 22.25
C THR A 676 28.01 -18.90 22.88
N SER A 677 29.09 -18.24 22.52
CA SER A 677 30.37 -18.40 23.18
C SER A 677 30.43 -17.45 24.36
N TYR A 678 30.92 -17.93 25.50
CA TYR A 678 31.29 -17.07 26.63
C TYR A 678 32.80 -17.02 26.85
N ALA A 679 33.56 -17.58 25.90
CA ALA A 679 35.01 -17.50 25.88
C ALA A 679 35.45 -16.25 25.11
N THR A 680 36.52 -15.62 25.57
CA THR A 680 37.00 -14.32 25.05
C THR A 680 37.80 -14.43 23.75
N LYS A 681 37.96 -15.62 23.16
CA LYS A 681 38.97 -15.89 22.11
C LYS A 681 38.61 -17.12 21.25
N ILE A 682 37.41 -17.16 20.69
CA ILE A 682 37.08 -18.24 19.73
C ILE A 682 37.18 -17.70 18.32
N ASN A 683 37.94 -18.44 17.52
CA ASN A 683 38.15 -18.30 16.10
C ASN A 683 36.85 -18.60 15.31
N GLU A 684 35.74 -17.97 15.66
CA GLU A 684 34.44 -18.34 15.09
C GLU A 684 34.29 -17.96 13.61
N VAL A 685 35.06 -16.99 13.13
CA VAL A 685 35.13 -16.71 11.69
C VAL A 685 35.68 -17.87 10.86
N TRP A 686 36.33 -18.83 11.52
CA TRP A 686 36.80 -20.05 10.88
C TRP A 686 35.86 -21.24 11.11
N LEU A 687 34.76 -21.08 11.84
CA LEU A 687 33.78 -22.15 12.05
C LEU A 687 32.68 -22.10 10.98
N ASN A 688 32.61 -23.14 10.17
CA ASN A 688 31.46 -23.41 9.31
C ASN A 688 30.47 -24.28 10.08
N ARG A 689 29.21 -23.85 10.16
CA ARG A 689 28.14 -24.62 10.80
C ARG A 689 27.17 -25.18 9.78
N SER A 690 26.87 -26.47 9.87
CA SER A 690 25.74 -27.10 9.19
C SER A 690 24.72 -27.60 10.20
N VAL A 691 23.43 -27.52 9.84
CA VAL A 691 22.32 -28.05 10.65
C VAL A 691 21.48 -28.92 9.73
N ASP A 692 21.43 -30.20 10.04
CA ASP A 692 20.62 -31.19 9.33
C ASP A 692 19.42 -31.58 10.22
N TYR A 693 18.21 -31.41 9.69
CA TYR A 693 16.97 -31.73 10.40
C TYR A 693 16.18 -32.80 9.64
N GLU A 694 16.01 -33.96 10.26
CA GLU A 694 15.31 -35.09 9.65
C GLU A 694 14.07 -35.44 10.49
N VAL A 695 12.91 -35.60 9.82
CA VAL A 695 11.67 -36.05 10.47
C VAL A 695 11.26 -37.37 9.85
N LYS A 696 11.13 -38.41 10.67
CA LYS A 696 10.76 -39.76 10.27
C LYS A 696 9.42 -40.15 10.88
N ASN A 697 8.55 -40.77 10.09
CA ASN A 697 7.41 -41.48 10.64
C ASN A 697 7.89 -42.83 11.18
N VAL A 698 7.78 -43.03 12.49
CA VAL A 698 8.34 -44.20 13.17
C VAL A 698 7.34 -45.35 13.30
N ASN A 699 6.05 -45.13 13.03
CA ASN A 699 5.06 -46.20 13.10
C ASN A 699 3.81 -45.97 12.20
N ARG A 700 3.01 -47.03 12.02
CA ARG A 700 1.76 -46.96 11.22
C ARG A 700 0.69 -46.03 11.80
N ASN A 701 0.82 -45.63 13.06
CA ASN A 701 -0.11 -44.72 13.73
C ASN A 701 0.23 -43.24 13.44
N GLY A 702 1.32 -42.97 12.73
CA GLY A 702 1.73 -41.62 12.35
C GLY A 702 2.58 -40.89 13.39
N ALA A 703 3.20 -41.61 14.33
CA ALA A 703 4.15 -40.96 15.25
C ALA A 703 5.38 -40.46 14.49
N LEU A 704 5.77 -39.22 14.76
CA LEU A 704 6.92 -38.57 14.14
C LEU A 704 8.07 -38.50 15.14
N GLU A 705 9.28 -38.83 14.68
CA GLU A 705 10.53 -38.60 15.39
C GLU A 705 11.36 -37.60 14.60
N ALA A 706 11.88 -36.59 15.28
CA ALA A 706 12.71 -35.56 14.69
C ALA A 706 14.13 -35.62 15.24
N THR A 707 15.12 -35.65 14.35
CA THR A 707 16.55 -35.63 14.69
C THR A 707 17.18 -34.38 14.13
N THR A 708 17.85 -33.63 15.01
CA THR A 708 18.70 -32.49 14.60
C THR A 708 20.16 -32.88 14.78
N THR A 709 20.93 -32.81 13.70
CA THR A 709 22.39 -32.94 13.72
C THR A 709 22.99 -31.57 13.46
N ILE A 710 23.88 -31.12 14.33
CA ILE A 710 24.61 -29.86 14.15
C ILE A 710 26.09 -30.23 13.99
N THR A 711 26.69 -29.77 12.90
CA THR A 711 28.12 -29.98 12.62
C THR A 711 28.83 -28.64 12.64
N TRP A 712 29.94 -28.57 13.35
CA TRP A 712 30.87 -27.44 13.32
C TRP A 712 32.18 -27.91 12.70
N GLU A 713 32.55 -27.32 11.57
CA GLU A 713 33.81 -27.55 10.86
C GLU A 713 34.74 -26.36 11.06
N HIS A 714 35.90 -26.57 11.66
CA HIS A 714 36.92 -25.54 11.83
C HIS A 714 37.84 -25.50 10.61
N THR A 715 37.79 -24.40 9.85
CA THR A 715 38.57 -24.16 8.61
C THR A 715 39.83 -23.33 8.82
N GLY A 716 40.10 -22.90 10.05
CA GLY A 716 41.29 -22.14 10.40
C GLY A 716 42.50 -23.06 10.44
N THR A 717 43.61 -22.59 9.87
CA THR A 717 44.91 -23.26 9.80
C THR A 717 45.82 -22.91 10.95
#